data_AF-A0A807ZHC4-F1
#
_entry.id   AF-A0A807ZHC4-F1
#
_cell.length_a   1.000
_cell.length_b   1.000
_cell.length_c   1.000
_cell.angle_alpha   90.00
_cell.angle_beta   90.00
_cell.angle_gamma   90.00
#
_symmetry.space_group_name_H-M   'P 1'
#
loop_
_entity.id
_entity.type
_entity.pdbx_description
1 polymer ?
#
loop_
_entity_poly.entity_id
_entity_poly.type
_entity_poly.pdbx_seq_one_letter_code
_entity_poly.pdbx_strand_id
1 'polypeptide(L)'
;MKSLDGSSTPTEQKEKRIVYAGHADQEHADFAEMPRQWREYPASTDGIKEAVGDGYTAISIFEFSGPVEKGKPQPMRYGDLVLDFDAKKELLDNDGNSLGKVGDIAKALEAVRIFSRLLTKKYDVNLNHLHYYASGGKGFHVIIPRELIGSEAGDIELPAIYRRTLDSILNIAAHKELWNGIVLGALKDNRKLAPEDLYIDPNGFKGGKGQLIRLPHIQRADGNYKVPVTYDEIMHNGASFFEALVTKDRHIEGEGSRTGITCAPMLEKTYLQAKRVVCLTADRRNADSQVASLETECKFVTFCAQHAGEVTEPQWFALARIFSHCGSLGQALFHMYSRLDSHRYNEEEAKNKLRNAYSYSPIACKEVQKVFPCSGDCRVKCPMDLYRRKLSATLEVDAFAVLDEGLVFYPDASDKTIYEKVSSPVEVKASARDAESCGWSKIIEVRDPDDILHQCLVPFTSLNGSGEEALTLLSEAGLLLEPGRLPRQQLIQYLNKATPKPRALIVEKNGWVEKANKFVPFDLGSQGGQSEYLCSRFPVASKLFEAKGTLEEWKEHIGRYCEDNPLLQVTIIAAMSGPLLTLMKHSGFGIHLYGNSSSGKTTSLHVAGSVTGGELKSWRTTDNGLEGIAEQHNDNCLLLDEINQCDPDVVAQAAYMLANGQGKSRSSKTGASRRVPTWNLTFLSSGEVSISDRADQGYRNKAMAGHEVRVVSILADGGAGHGISRPYLMACLPENFPTYWCKTVKNTGVLRYEL
;
A
#
# COMPACT_ATOMS: atom_id res chain seq x y z
N MET A 1 -7.77 -39.97 19.92
CA MET A 1 -7.54 -41.34 19.43
C MET A 1 -7.57 -41.36 17.90
N LYS A 2 -6.41 -41.14 17.29
CA LYS A 2 -5.91 -41.78 16.06
C LYS A 2 -4.40 -41.51 16.07
N SER A 3 -3.66 -42.59 16.21
CA SER A 3 -2.20 -42.67 16.40
C SER A 3 -1.42 -42.10 15.22
N LEU A 4 -0.46 -41.23 15.51
CA LEU A 4 0.71 -41.02 14.68
C LEU A 4 1.94 -41.12 15.60
N ASP A 5 2.24 -42.36 15.98
CA ASP A 5 3.59 -42.73 16.37
C ASP A 5 4.49 -42.60 15.14
N GLY A 6 5.61 -41.91 15.29
CA GLY A 6 6.55 -41.65 14.21
C GLY A 6 7.93 -41.25 14.72
N SER A 7 8.43 -41.89 15.78
CA SER A 7 9.86 -41.81 16.11
C SER A 7 10.62 -42.84 15.27
N SER A 8 10.88 -42.51 13.99
CA SER A 8 11.82 -43.27 13.17
C SER A 8 13.24 -43.05 13.70
N THR A 9 14.05 -44.09 13.77
CA THR A 9 15.45 -44.00 14.22
C THR A 9 16.31 -43.24 13.19
N PRO A 10 17.44 -42.62 13.58
CA PRO A 10 18.32 -41.87 12.64
C PRO A 10 18.81 -42.69 11.45
N THR A 11 18.83 -44.02 11.58
CA THR A 11 19.23 -44.99 10.56
C THR A 11 18.17 -45.15 9.47
N GLU A 12 16.88 -45.16 9.81
CA GLU A 12 15.76 -45.27 8.86
C GLU A 12 15.57 -43.99 8.00
N GLN A 13 16.04 -42.83 8.48
CA GLN A 13 16.01 -41.58 7.70
C GLN A 13 17.10 -41.50 6.61
N LYS A 14 18.15 -42.32 6.70
CA LYS A 14 19.24 -42.35 5.71
C LYS A 14 18.82 -43.05 4.41
N GLU A 15 17.90 -44.01 4.49
CA GLU A 15 17.44 -44.85 3.36
C GLU A 15 16.48 -44.14 2.38
N LYS A 16 15.99 -42.94 2.70
CA LYS A 16 15.09 -42.16 1.82
C LYS A 16 15.76 -40.99 1.08
N ARG A 17 17.06 -40.79 1.27
CA ARG A 17 17.79 -39.69 0.61
C ARG A 17 18.21 -40.10 -0.78
N ILE A 18 18.30 -39.11 -1.67
CA ILE A 18 18.74 -39.30 -3.05
C ILE A 18 20.01 -38.49 -3.35
N VAL A 19 20.78 -38.97 -4.31
CA VAL A 19 21.84 -38.24 -4.99
C VAL A 19 21.55 -38.21 -6.47
N TYR A 20 22.04 -37.19 -7.17
CA TYR A 20 21.98 -37.15 -8.63
C TYR A 20 23.28 -37.70 -9.21
N ALA A 21 23.21 -38.66 -10.12
CA ALA A 21 24.36 -39.17 -10.87
C ALA A 21 24.37 -38.64 -12.31
N GLY A 22 25.55 -38.44 -12.87
CA GLY A 22 25.76 -37.91 -14.21
C GLY A 22 27.24 -37.88 -14.61
N HIS A 23 27.55 -37.06 -15.63
CA HIS A 23 28.93 -36.76 -16.05
C HIS A 23 29.26 -35.30 -15.76
N ALA A 24 30.47 -35.04 -15.27
CA ALA A 24 30.89 -33.72 -14.79
C ALA A 24 31.00 -32.66 -15.91
N ASP A 25 31.35 -33.06 -17.13
CA ASP A 25 31.44 -32.19 -18.32
C ASP A 25 31.05 -32.93 -19.61
N GLN A 26 30.98 -32.19 -20.72
CA GLN A 26 30.53 -32.69 -22.02
C GLN A 26 31.48 -33.75 -22.59
N GLU A 27 32.79 -33.53 -22.47
CA GLU A 27 33.81 -34.45 -22.98
C GLU A 27 33.68 -35.84 -22.35
N HIS A 28 33.37 -35.92 -21.05
CA HIS A 28 33.16 -37.20 -20.38
C HIS A 28 31.82 -37.86 -20.75
N ALA A 29 30.78 -37.08 -21.01
CA ALA A 29 29.49 -37.62 -21.48
C ALA A 29 29.62 -38.20 -22.90
N ASP A 30 30.36 -37.50 -23.76
CA ASP A 30 30.64 -37.92 -25.13
C ASP A 30 31.54 -39.17 -25.14
N PHE A 31 32.57 -39.21 -24.29
CA PHE A 31 33.43 -40.38 -24.10
C PHE A 31 32.65 -41.62 -23.60
N ALA A 32 31.65 -41.42 -22.75
CA ALA A 32 30.79 -42.48 -22.25
C ALA A 32 29.62 -42.83 -23.19
N GLU A 33 29.45 -42.10 -24.31
CA GLU A 33 28.30 -42.21 -25.23
C GLU A 33 26.92 -42.08 -24.52
N MET A 34 26.84 -41.23 -23.49
CA MET A 34 25.66 -41.07 -22.63
C MET A 34 25.10 -39.64 -22.62
N PRO A 35 23.78 -39.46 -22.41
CA PRO A 35 23.17 -38.13 -22.35
C PRO A 35 23.57 -37.37 -21.08
N ARG A 36 23.63 -36.03 -21.17
CA ARG A 36 23.99 -35.14 -20.05
C ARG A 36 22.91 -35.02 -18.96
N GLN A 37 21.87 -35.85 -19.01
CA GLN A 37 20.75 -35.82 -18.07
C GLN A 37 21.14 -36.49 -16.76
N TRP A 38 20.87 -35.82 -15.64
CA TRP A 38 21.14 -36.37 -14.32
C TRP A 38 20.02 -37.31 -13.89
N ARG A 39 20.37 -38.44 -13.31
CA ARG A 39 19.43 -39.44 -12.78
C ARG A 39 19.52 -39.55 -11.27
N GLU A 40 18.41 -39.97 -10.66
CA GLU A 40 18.28 -40.08 -9.20
C GLU A 40 18.65 -41.49 -8.75
N TYR A 41 19.50 -41.58 -7.74
CA TYR A 41 19.88 -42.83 -7.10
C TYR A 41 19.76 -42.70 -5.58
N PRO A 42 19.52 -43.80 -4.84
CA PRO A 42 19.62 -43.78 -3.39
C PRO A 42 21.00 -43.28 -2.95
N ALA A 43 21.03 -42.42 -1.92
CA ALA A 43 22.27 -41.87 -1.36
C ALA A 43 23.09 -42.91 -0.55
N SER A 44 22.77 -44.20 -0.67
CA SER A 44 23.47 -45.30 0.00
C SER A 44 24.69 -45.74 -0.80
N THR A 45 25.60 -46.48 -0.15
CA THR A 45 26.76 -47.07 -0.81
C THR A 45 26.35 -47.96 -2.00
N ASP A 46 25.25 -48.70 -1.87
CA ASP A 46 24.75 -49.55 -2.94
C ASP A 46 24.11 -48.75 -4.08
N GLY A 47 23.40 -47.66 -3.79
CA GLY A 47 22.87 -46.76 -4.82
C GLY A 47 23.98 -46.04 -5.61
N ILE A 48 25.10 -45.70 -4.95
CA ILE A 48 26.28 -45.16 -5.65
C ILE A 48 26.93 -46.23 -6.54
N LYS A 49 27.04 -47.48 -6.07
CA LYS A 49 27.54 -48.60 -6.90
C LYS A 49 26.64 -48.86 -8.11
N GLU A 50 25.32 -48.78 -7.92
CA GLU A 50 24.34 -48.89 -9.00
C GLU A 50 24.54 -47.78 -10.04
N ALA A 51 24.68 -46.52 -9.61
CA ALA A 51 24.97 -45.40 -10.50
C ALA A 51 26.25 -45.61 -11.32
N VAL A 52 27.31 -46.15 -10.70
CA VAL A 52 28.57 -46.49 -11.40
C VAL A 52 28.37 -47.65 -12.36
N GLY A 53 27.60 -48.68 -11.97
CA GLY A 53 27.24 -49.80 -12.85
C GLY A 53 26.44 -49.35 -14.08
N ASP A 54 25.63 -48.31 -13.95
CA ASP A 54 24.89 -47.66 -15.03
C ASP A 54 25.74 -46.74 -15.90
N GLY A 55 27.04 -46.60 -15.60
CA GLY A 55 28.01 -45.84 -16.40
C GLY A 55 28.25 -44.41 -15.92
N TYR A 56 27.60 -43.95 -14.85
CA TYR A 56 27.81 -42.59 -14.35
C TYR A 56 29.11 -42.47 -13.55
N THR A 57 29.84 -41.37 -13.79
CA THR A 57 31.19 -41.16 -13.24
C THR A 57 31.27 -40.08 -12.16
N ALA A 58 30.16 -39.38 -11.91
CA ALA A 58 30.07 -38.31 -10.94
C ALA A 58 28.71 -38.28 -10.26
N ILE A 59 28.68 -37.82 -9.00
CA ILE A 59 27.47 -37.67 -8.19
C ILE A 59 27.33 -36.25 -7.64
N SER A 60 26.14 -35.82 -7.27
CA SER A 60 25.93 -34.52 -6.65
C SER A 60 26.71 -34.39 -5.34
N ILE A 61 27.28 -33.21 -5.10
CA ILE A 61 27.99 -32.90 -3.83
C ILE A 61 27.08 -33.12 -2.61
N PHE A 62 25.80 -32.80 -2.76
CA PHE A 62 24.80 -32.95 -1.72
C PHE A 62 23.91 -34.16 -1.97
N GLU A 63 23.47 -34.77 -0.87
CA GLU A 63 22.31 -35.64 -0.76
C GLU A 63 21.06 -34.77 -0.55
N PHE A 64 19.90 -35.27 -0.99
CA PHE A 64 18.64 -34.56 -0.90
C PHE A 64 17.57 -35.40 -0.22
N SER A 65 16.69 -34.77 0.57
CA SER A 65 15.50 -35.44 1.13
C SER A 65 14.44 -35.80 0.08
N GLY A 66 14.59 -35.32 -1.15
CA GLY A 66 13.68 -35.56 -2.28
C GLY A 66 14.14 -34.81 -3.55
N PRO A 67 13.43 -34.97 -4.67
CA PRO A 67 13.80 -34.35 -5.94
C PRO A 67 13.67 -32.82 -5.91
N VAL A 68 14.52 -32.15 -6.69
CA VAL A 68 14.51 -30.69 -6.87
C VAL A 68 13.62 -30.36 -8.05
N GLU A 69 12.46 -29.77 -7.78
CA GLU A 69 11.45 -29.43 -8.77
C GLU A 69 11.16 -27.92 -8.82
N LYS A 70 10.87 -27.42 -10.02
CA LYS A 70 10.54 -25.99 -10.22
C LYS A 70 9.15 -25.70 -9.65
N GLY A 71 9.03 -24.68 -8.80
CA GLY A 71 7.75 -24.26 -8.21
C GLY A 71 7.30 -25.05 -6.98
N LYS A 72 8.06 -26.07 -6.54
CA LYS A 72 7.85 -26.78 -5.28
C LYS A 72 8.84 -26.32 -4.20
N PRO A 73 8.53 -26.54 -2.90
CA PRO A 73 9.48 -26.30 -1.82
C PRO A 73 10.81 -27.02 -2.07
N GLN A 74 11.92 -26.34 -1.79
CA GLN A 74 13.25 -26.92 -1.96
C GLN A 74 13.46 -28.05 -0.93
N PRO A 75 14.04 -29.20 -1.34
CA PRO A 75 14.32 -30.30 -0.42
C PRO A 75 15.44 -29.92 0.56
N MET A 76 15.47 -30.60 1.71
CA MET A 76 16.59 -30.53 2.64
C MET A 76 17.83 -31.10 1.98
N ARG A 77 18.97 -30.39 2.09
CA ARG A 77 20.27 -30.84 1.59
C ARG A 77 21.11 -31.34 2.76
N TYR A 78 21.85 -32.41 2.52
CA TYR A 78 22.82 -32.97 3.45
C TYR A 78 24.11 -33.22 2.68
N GLY A 79 25.27 -33.09 3.31
CA GLY A 79 26.52 -33.30 2.59
C GLY A 79 27.70 -32.71 3.32
N ASP A 80 28.88 -33.12 2.89
CA ASP A 80 30.13 -32.60 3.41
C ASP A 80 30.47 -31.27 2.69
N LEU A 81 31.37 -30.48 3.27
CA LEU A 81 31.90 -29.30 2.59
C LEU A 81 33.01 -29.75 1.64
N VAL A 82 32.70 -29.78 0.35
CA VAL A 82 33.63 -30.16 -0.72
C VAL A 82 34.25 -28.91 -1.32
N LEU A 83 35.58 -28.87 -1.36
CA LEU A 83 36.37 -27.80 -1.96
C LEU A 83 37.17 -28.36 -3.13
N ASP A 84 37.03 -27.73 -4.30
CA ASP A 84 37.77 -28.08 -5.52
C ASP A 84 38.85 -27.03 -5.78
N PHE A 85 40.11 -27.41 -5.58
CA PHE A 85 41.27 -26.56 -5.79
C PHE A 85 41.80 -26.78 -7.22
N ASP A 86 41.48 -25.86 -8.13
CA ASP A 86 41.86 -25.90 -9.55
C ASP A 86 42.61 -24.62 -9.95
N ALA A 87 43.93 -24.63 -9.78
CA ALA A 87 44.80 -23.53 -10.20
C ALA A 87 45.13 -23.64 -11.69
N LYS A 88 45.17 -22.50 -12.38
CA LYS A 88 45.48 -22.41 -13.81
C LYS A 88 46.68 -21.48 -14.07
N LYS A 89 47.51 -21.84 -15.04
CA LYS A 89 48.58 -21.00 -15.59
C LYS A 89 48.39 -20.82 -17.10
N GLU A 90 48.83 -19.70 -17.64
CA GLU A 90 48.87 -19.55 -19.09
C GLU A 90 49.90 -20.49 -19.68
N LEU A 91 49.48 -21.18 -20.74
CA LEU A 91 50.36 -21.87 -21.66
C LEU A 91 50.75 -20.86 -22.73
N LEU A 92 52.04 -20.58 -22.87
CA LEU A 92 52.55 -19.68 -23.88
C LEU A 92 53.23 -20.51 -24.98
N ASP A 93 53.13 -20.06 -26.23
CA ASP A 93 54.00 -20.55 -27.30
C ASP A 93 55.43 -20.03 -27.12
N ASN A 94 56.34 -20.46 -28.00
CA ASN A 94 57.75 -20.02 -27.96
C ASN A 94 57.93 -18.52 -28.22
N ASP A 95 56.91 -17.85 -28.77
CA ASP A 95 56.88 -16.42 -29.07
C ASP A 95 56.19 -15.61 -27.96
N GLY A 96 55.75 -16.26 -26.87
CA GLY A 96 55.09 -15.63 -25.74
C GLY A 96 53.59 -15.36 -25.94
N ASN A 97 52.96 -15.88 -26.99
CA ASN A 97 51.51 -15.76 -27.20
C ASN A 97 50.76 -16.81 -26.39
N SER A 98 49.61 -16.43 -25.83
CA SER A 98 48.76 -17.31 -25.02
C SER A 98 48.09 -18.39 -25.88
N LEU A 99 48.44 -19.65 -25.64
CA LEU A 99 47.81 -20.86 -26.19
C LEU A 99 46.62 -21.34 -25.34
N GLY A 100 46.22 -20.56 -24.33
CA GLY A 100 45.16 -20.90 -23.39
C GLY A 100 45.69 -21.18 -21.97
N LYS A 101 44.82 -21.68 -21.10
CA LYS A 101 45.15 -21.96 -19.70
C LYS A 101 45.24 -23.45 -19.44
N VAL A 102 46.33 -23.88 -18.82
CA VAL A 102 46.53 -25.27 -18.36
C VAL A 102 46.55 -25.31 -16.84
N GLY A 103 46.16 -26.44 -16.26
CA GLY A 103 46.21 -26.60 -14.80
C GLY A 103 47.64 -26.51 -14.24
N ASP A 104 47.75 -25.97 -13.03
CA ASP A 104 48.98 -25.73 -12.28
C ASP A 104 48.91 -26.47 -10.94
N ILE A 105 49.25 -27.76 -10.97
CA ILE A 105 49.16 -28.63 -9.80
C ILE A 105 50.03 -28.16 -8.62
N ALA A 106 51.15 -27.49 -8.89
CA ALA A 106 52.02 -26.95 -7.84
C ALA A 106 51.32 -25.82 -7.07
N LYS A 107 50.64 -24.91 -7.78
CA LYS A 107 49.84 -23.84 -7.13
C LYS A 107 48.62 -24.39 -6.42
N ALA A 108 47.92 -25.37 -7.01
CA ALA A 108 46.78 -26.02 -6.36
C ALA A 108 47.21 -26.73 -5.06
N LEU A 109 48.33 -27.45 -5.09
CA LEU A 109 48.91 -28.10 -3.91
C LEU A 109 49.28 -27.10 -2.82
N GLU A 110 49.91 -25.98 -3.17
CA GLU A 110 50.24 -24.95 -2.18
C GLU A 110 48.98 -24.30 -1.60
N ALA A 111 47.93 -24.10 -2.39
CA ALA A 111 46.64 -23.60 -1.90
C ALA A 111 45.98 -24.56 -0.90
N VAL A 112 46.02 -25.87 -1.15
CA VAL A 112 45.55 -26.89 -0.19
C VAL A 112 46.35 -26.84 1.11
N ARG A 113 47.68 -26.69 1.04
CA ARG A 113 48.54 -26.57 2.23
C ARG A 113 48.24 -25.33 3.04
N ILE A 114 48.08 -24.20 2.36
CA ILE A 114 47.67 -22.93 2.96
C ILE A 114 46.35 -23.09 3.69
N PHE A 115 45.34 -23.65 3.02
CA PHE A 115 44.02 -23.87 3.60
C PHE A 115 44.06 -24.81 4.81
N SER A 116 44.84 -25.89 4.72
CA SER A 116 45.04 -26.85 5.82
C SER A 116 45.68 -26.19 7.04
N ARG A 117 46.70 -25.34 6.85
CA ARG A 117 47.32 -24.57 7.95
C ARG A 117 46.31 -23.62 8.62
N LEU A 118 45.42 -22.99 7.84
CA LEU A 118 44.37 -22.12 8.39
C LEU A 118 43.40 -22.89 9.29
N LEU A 119 42.97 -24.08 8.85
CA LEU A 119 42.07 -24.94 9.63
C LEU A 119 42.68 -25.35 10.97
N THR A 120 43.93 -25.82 10.98
CA THR A 120 44.59 -26.20 12.24
C THR A 120 44.82 -25.00 13.15
N LYS A 121 45.38 -23.90 12.66
CA LYS A 121 45.77 -22.78 13.54
C LYS A 121 44.58 -22.03 14.14
N LYS A 122 43.46 -21.92 13.42
CA LYS A 122 42.30 -21.10 13.83
C LYS A 122 41.15 -21.94 14.39
N TYR A 123 40.97 -23.15 13.90
CA TYR A 123 39.80 -23.98 14.20
C TYR A 123 40.14 -25.25 14.98
N ASP A 124 41.42 -25.48 15.27
CA ASP A 124 41.94 -26.66 15.99
C ASP A 124 41.47 -27.99 15.34
N VAL A 125 41.43 -27.99 14.01
CA VAL A 125 40.99 -29.14 13.23
C VAL A 125 42.14 -30.14 13.08
N ASN A 126 41.88 -31.41 13.43
CA ASN A 126 42.75 -32.53 13.08
C ASN A 126 42.65 -32.81 11.58
N LEU A 127 43.71 -32.53 10.85
CA LEU A 127 43.75 -32.64 9.38
C LEU A 127 43.68 -34.07 8.87
N ASN A 128 43.96 -35.08 9.70
CA ASN A 128 43.77 -36.48 9.34
C ASN A 128 42.28 -36.87 9.27
N HIS A 129 41.36 -36.03 9.77
CA HIS A 129 39.92 -36.24 9.63
C HIS A 129 39.36 -35.69 8.30
N LEU A 130 40.16 -34.94 7.53
CA LEU A 130 39.76 -34.47 6.20
C LEU A 130 40.06 -35.56 5.17
N HIS A 131 39.27 -35.61 4.09
CA HIS A 131 39.55 -36.52 2.98
C HIS A 131 40.13 -35.74 1.81
N TYR A 132 41.27 -36.21 1.30
CA TYR A 132 42.01 -35.56 0.23
C TYR A 132 42.04 -36.46 -0.99
N TYR A 133 41.85 -35.86 -2.17
CA TYR A 133 41.94 -36.56 -3.45
C TYR A 133 42.75 -35.75 -4.44
N ALA A 134 43.71 -36.40 -5.10
CA ALA A 134 44.25 -35.88 -6.35
C ALA A 134 43.19 -36.12 -7.44
N SER A 135 42.73 -35.07 -8.12
CA SER A 135 41.53 -35.10 -8.98
C SER A 135 41.67 -35.91 -10.28
N GLY A 136 42.87 -36.40 -10.60
CA GLY A 136 43.21 -36.98 -11.90
C GLY A 136 43.50 -35.96 -13.02
N GLY A 137 43.11 -34.70 -12.82
CA GLY A 137 43.54 -33.59 -13.67
C GLY A 137 44.83 -32.97 -13.14
N LYS A 138 44.76 -31.68 -12.79
CA LYS A 138 45.88 -30.91 -12.20
C LYS A 138 45.46 -30.13 -10.93
N GLY A 139 44.43 -30.62 -10.24
CA GLY A 139 43.87 -30.02 -9.02
C GLY A 139 43.60 -31.05 -7.92
N PHE A 140 43.06 -30.59 -6.79
CA PHE A 140 42.79 -31.40 -5.60
C PHE A 140 41.37 -31.19 -5.07
N HIS A 141 40.72 -32.26 -4.63
CA HIS A 141 39.50 -32.14 -3.83
C HIS A 141 39.83 -32.32 -2.35
N VAL A 142 39.34 -31.41 -1.52
CA VAL A 142 39.40 -31.52 -0.06
C VAL A 142 37.97 -31.57 0.46
N ILE A 143 37.67 -32.63 1.20
CA ILE A 143 36.35 -32.84 1.80
C ILE A 143 36.48 -32.67 3.31
N ILE A 144 35.70 -31.74 3.85
CA ILE A 144 35.56 -31.54 5.29
C ILE A 144 34.26 -32.23 5.71
N PRO A 145 34.33 -33.35 6.47
CA PRO A 145 33.14 -34.12 6.84
C PRO A 145 32.13 -33.28 7.63
N ARG A 146 30.84 -33.49 7.38
CA ARG A 146 29.75 -32.77 8.06
C ARG A 146 29.79 -32.92 9.59
N GLU A 147 30.30 -34.05 10.09
CA GLU A 147 30.49 -34.34 11.51
C GLU A 147 31.53 -33.42 12.16
N LEU A 148 32.54 -32.99 11.40
CA LEU A 148 33.56 -32.06 11.86
C LEU A 148 33.03 -30.61 11.92
N ILE A 149 32.04 -30.30 11.08
CA ILE A 149 31.41 -28.98 10.96
C ILE A 149 30.22 -28.83 11.92
N GLY A 150 29.57 -29.92 12.32
CA GLY A 150 28.29 -29.89 13.04
C GLY A 150 27.09 -29.64 12.12
N SER A 151 27.15 -30.12 10.87
CA SER A 151 26.12 -29.90 9.84
C SER A 151 25.30 -31.14 9.47
N GLU A 152 25.33 -32.19 10.30
CA GLU A 152 24.69 -33.49 10.06
C GLU A 152 23.17 -33.40 9.85
N ALA A 153 22.53 -32.43 10.51
CA ALA A 153 21.09 -32.18 10.41
C ALA A 153 20.65 -31.66 9.02
N GLY A 154 21.61 -31.23 8.18
CA GLY A 154 21.33 -30.64 6.89
C GLY A 154 20.70 -29.24 6.96
N ASP A 155 20.50 -28.65 5.78
CA ASP A 155 19.78 -27.39 5.63
C ASP A 155 19.22 -27.24 4.21
N ILE A 156 18.14 -26.48 4.04
CA ILE A 156 17.64 -26.13 2.70
C ILE A 156 18.66 -25.23 2.00
N GLU A 157 19.23 -24.25 2.69
CA GLU A 157 20.17 -23.28 2.13
C GLU A 157 21.64 -23.70 2.31
N LEU A 158 21.89 -25.00 2.51
CA LEU A 158 23.22 -25.54 2.81
C LEU A 158 24.35 -25.04 1.87
N PRO A 159 24.17 -24.93 0.53
CA PRO A 159 25.21 -24.41 -0.35
C PRO A 159 25.61 -22.96 -0.03
N ALA A 160 24.63 -22.11 0.27
CA ALA A 160 24.86 -20.71 0.64
C ALA A 160 25.48 -20.59 2.04
N ILE A 161 25.05 -21.44 2.97
CA ILE A 161 25.64 -21.53 4.32
C ILE A 161 27.12 -21.90 4.20
N TYR A 162 27.43 -22.97 3.46
CA TYR A 162 28.79 -23.44 3.25
C TYR A 162 29.69 -22.42 2.55
N ARG A 163 29.18 -21.70 1.54
CA ARG A 163 29.95 -20.60 0.94
C ARG A 163 30.33 -19.56 1.97
N ARG A 164 29.37 -19.17 2.82
CA ARG A 164 29.60 -18.16 3.84
C ARG A 164 30.52 -18.68 4.97
N THR A 165 30.42 -19.96 5.32
CA THR A 165 31.36 -20.62 6.24
C THR A 165 32.78 -20.53 5.68
N LEU A 166 32.97 -20.85 4.39
CA LEU A 166 34.25 -20.71 3.70
C LEU A 166 34.75 -19.26 3.71
N ASP A 167 33.91 -18.28 3.36
CA ASP A 167 34.28 -16.87 3.40
C ASP A 167 34.75 -16.43 4.80
N SER A 168 34.13 -16.95 5.86
CA SER A 168 34.55 -16.69 7.25
C SER A 168 35.86 -17.39 7.62
N ILE A 169 36.12 -18.59 7.09
CA ILE A 169 37.41 -19.27 7.22
C ILE A 169 38.51 -18.43 6.56
N LEU A 170 38.24 -17.87 5.37
CA LEU A 170 39.16 -17.07 4.56
C LEU A 170 39.26 -15.59 4.98
N ASN A 171 38.51 -15.13 5.99
CA ASN A 171 38.58 -13.74 6.46
C ASN A 171 39.86 -13.49 7.29
N ILE A 172 40.87 -12.87 6.66
CA ILE A 172 42.27 -12.74 7.14
C ILE A 172 42.53 -11.59 8.11
N ALA A 173 41.58 -10.68 8.33
CA ALA A 173 41.85 -9.45 9.12
C ALA A 173 42.40 -9.72 10.54
N ALA A 174 42.31 -10.95 11.05
CA ALA A 174 42.76 -11.31 12.39
C ALA A 174 44.20 -11.85 12.52
N HIS A 175 44.89 -12.36 11.47
CA HIS A 175 46.14 -13.12 11.69
C HIS A 175 47.19 -13.01 10.56
N LYS A 176 47.92 -11.87 10.52
CA LYS A 176 49.07 -11.65 9.60
C LYS A 176 50.23 -12.63 9.81
N GLU A 177 50.32 -13.27 10.97
CA GLU A 177 51.43 -14.17 11.37
C GLU A 177 51.34 -15.60 10.79
N LEU A 178 50.29 -15.92 10.03
CA LEU A 178 50.07 -17.26 9.49
C LEU A 178 50.81 -17.54 8.16
N TRP A 179 51.49 -16.54 7.59
CA TRP A 179 51.99 -16.61 6.20
C TRP A 179 53.50 -16.47 6.11
N ASN A 180 54.18 -17.50 5.60
CA ASN A 180 55.58 -17.41 5.20
C ASN A 180 55.70 -16.94 3.74
N GLY A 181 56.32 -15.77 3.54
CA GLY A 181 57.14 -15.35 2.39
C GLY A 181 56.54 -15.30 0.98
N ILE A 182 55.90 -16.36 0.50
CA ILE A 182 55.60 -16.53 -0.94
C ILE A 182 54.28 -15.86 -1.34
N VAL A 183 53.32 -15.74 -0.41
CA VAL A 183 51.95 -15.23 -0.69
C VAL A 183 51.84 -13.70 -0.60
N LEU A 184 52.89 -13.01 -0.13
CA LEU A 184 52.95 -11.54 -0.03
C LEU A 184 52.83 -10.81 -1.38
N GLY A 185 53.07 -11.48 -2.50
CA GLY A 185 52.92 -10.88 -3.84
C GLY A 185 51.48 -10.53 -4.21
N ALA A 186 50.50 -11.32 -3.75
CA ALA A 186 49.08 -11.16 -4.10
C ALA A 186 48.27 -10.33 -3.08
N LEU A 187 48.80 -10.15 -1.87
CA LEU A 187 48.13 -9.49 -0.74
C LEU A 187 48.77 -8.13 -0.41
N LYS A 188 49.03 -7.30 -1.42
CA LYS A 188 49.50 -5.91 -1.21
C LYS A 188 48.42 -4.99 -0.62
N ASP A 189 47.16 -5.37 -0.72
CA ASP A 189 46.03 -4.58 -0.23
C ASP A 189 45.38 -5.30 0.96
N ASN A 190 45.08 -4.59 2.06
CA ASN A 190 44.36 -5.10 3.24
C ASN A 190 42.91 -5.58 2.88
N ARG A 191 42.77 -6.61 2.05
CA ARG A 191 41.50 -7.18 1.57
C ARG A 191 41.31 -8.60 2.08
N LYS A 192 40.05 -9.05 2.14
CA LYS A 192 39.70 -10.44 2.46
C LYS A 192 40.14 -11.35 1.31
N LEU A 193 40.66 -12.55 1.59
CA LEU A 193 40.82 -13.59 0.56
C LEU A 193 39.42 -14.04 0.18
N ALA A 194 39.15 -14.04 -1.11
CA ALA A 194 38.01 -14.74 -1.68
C ALA A 194 38.40 -16.19 -2.00
N PRO A 195 37.45 -17.13 -2.14
CA PRO A 195 37.74 -18.51 -2.54
C PRO A 195 38.62 -18.60 -3.80
N GLU A 196 38.42 -17.68 -4.75
CA GLU A 196 39.12 -17.63 -6.02
C GLU A 196 40.60 -17.28 -5.86
N ASP A 197 40.99 -16.56 -4.80
CA ASP A 197 42.39 -16.24 -4.49
C ASP A 197 43.19 -17.47 -4.02
N LEU A 198 42.51 -18.52 -3.52
CA LEU A 198 43.08 -19.84 -3.25
C LEU A 198 42.73 -20.87 -4.32
N TYR A 199 42.29 -20.42 -5.51
CA TYR A 199 41.91 -21.28 -6.63
C TYR A 199 40.81 -22.28 -6.30
N ILE A 200 39.93 -21.97 -5.34
CA ILE A 200 38.78 -22.81 -5.01
C ILE A 200 37.66 -22.50 -6.00
N ASP A 201 37.14 -23.52 -6.70
CA ASP A 201 36.05 -23.35 -7.65
C ASP A 201 34.75 -22.96 -6.90
N PRO A 202 34.16 -21.78 -7.18
CA PRO A 202 32.91 -21.35 -6.57
C PRO A 202 31.69 -22.21 -6.96
N ASN A 203 31.78 -23.04 -8.00
CA ASN A 203 30.66 -23.83 -8.51
C ASN A 203 30.12 -24.83 -7.48
N GLY A 204 30.94 -25.26 -6.52
CA GLY A 204 30.54 -26.24 -5.49
C GLY A 204 29.43 -25.74 -4.57
N PHE A 205 29.15 -24.43 -4.60
CA PHE A 205 28.17 -23.76 -3.75
C PHE A 205 26.87 -23.38 -4.49
N LYS A 206 26.61 -23.95 -5.68
CA LYS A 206 25.38 -23.68 -6.43
C LYS A 206 24.13 -24.28 -5.74
N GLY A 207 23.03 -23.53 -5.81
CA GLY A 207 21.70 -24.01 -5.39
C GLY A 207 21.07 -24.99 -6.39
N GLY A 208 19.79 -25.33 -6.18
CA GLY A 208 19.08 -26.28 -7.05
C GLY A 208 19.66 -27.70 -6.91
N LYS A 209 19.95 -28.36 -8.04
CA LYS A 209 20.60 -29.69 -8.05
C LYS A 209 22.10 -29.64 -7.68
N GLY A 210 22.70 -28.46 -7.59
CA GLY A 210 24.10 -28.27 -7.20
C GLY A 210 25.09 -28.56 -8.33
N GLN A 211 26.26 -29.12 -7.98
CA GLN A 211 27.31 -29.55 -8.90
C GLN A 211 27.61 -31.04 -8.67
N LEU A 212 28.05 -31.73 -9.73
CA LEU A 212 28.55 -33.10 -9.63
C LEU A 212 30.04 -33.11 -9.27
N ILE A 213 30.41 -33.95 -8.32
CA ILE A 213 31.79 -34.32 -8.00
C ILE A 213 32.10 -35.69 -8.58
N ARG A 214 33.25 -35.82 -9.25
CA ARG A 214 33.73 -37.11 -9.78
C ARG A 214 33.95 -38.11 -8.64
N LEU A 215 33.56 -39.36 -8.86
CA LEU A 215 33.87 -40.46 -7.94
C LEU A 215 35.35 -40.88 -8.08
N PRO A 216 36.01 -41.31 -6.99
CA PRO A 216 37.35 -41.88 -7.07
C PRO A 216 37.34 -43.25 -7.79
N HIS A 217 38.51 -43.73 -8.20
CA HIS A 217 38.72 -45.04 -8.84
C HIS A 217 38.11 -45.23 -10.24
N ILE A 218 37.57 -44.17 -10.82
CA ILE A 218 37.06 -44.18 -12.19
C ILE A 218 38.05 -43.47 -13.11
N GLN A 219 38.44 -44.16 -14.20
CA GLN A 219 39.35 -43.59 -15.19
C GLN A 219 38.68 -42.45 -15.96
N ARG A 220 39.42 -41.36 -16.13
CA ARG A 220 39.02 -40.19 -16.91
C ARG A 220 39.33 -40.42 -18.40
N ALA A 221 38.76 -39.57 -19.26
CA ALA A 221 39.06 -39.59 -20.70
C ALA A 221 40.54 -39.29 -21.01
N ASP A 222 41.22 -38.55 -20.13
CA ASP A 222 42.67 -38.28 -20.22
C ASP A 222 43.56 -39.46 -19.77
N GLY A 223 42.95 -40.57 -19.33
CA GLY A 223 43.63 -41.78 -18.87
C GLY A 223 44.01 -41.78 -17.38
N ASN A 224 43.86 -40.65 -16.67
CA ASN A 224 44.17 -40.56 -15.24
C ASN A 224 42.98 -40.92 -14.36
N TYR A 225 43.24 -41.07 -13.07
CA TYR A 225 42.29 -41.45 -12.03
C TYR A 225 42.18 -40.36 -10.97
N LYS A 226 40.97 -40.13 -10.45
CA LYS A 226 40.82 -39.46 -9.16
C LYS A 226 41.20 -40.46 -8.07
N VAL A 227 42.27 -40.18 -7.34
CA VAL A 227 42.83 -41.11 -6.33
C VAL A 227 42.87 -40.46 -4.94
N PRO A 228 42.62 -41.24 -3.88
CA PRO A 228 42.80 -40.79 -2.50
C PRO A 228 44.28 -40.52 -2.21
N VAL A 229 44.54 -39.52 -1.36
CA VAL A 229 45.88 -39.18 -0.86
C VAL A 229 45.81 -38.86 0.63
N THR A 230 46.91 -39.06 1.35
CA THR A 230 46.94 -38.74 2.79
C THR A 230 47.35 -37.29 3.04
N TYR A 231 47.01 -36.77 4.21
CA TYR A 231 47.49 -35.45 4.64
C TYR A 231 49.03 -35.37 4.67
N ASP A 232 49.70 -36.42 5.14
CA ASP A 232 51.17 -36.49 5.14
C ASP A 232 51.74 -36.41 3.73
N GLU A 233 51.11 -37.06 2.75
CA GLU A 233 51.52 -36.96 1.35
C GLU A 233 51.38 -35.53 0.82
N ILE A 234 50.26 -34.87 1.11
CA ILE A 234 50.01 -33.46 0.76
C ILE A 234 51.10 -32.54 1.33
N MET A 235 51.57 -32.79 2.55
CA MET A 235 52.53 -31.90 3.20
C MET A 235 53.98 -32.12 2.76
N HIS A 236 54.36 -33.34 2.38
CA HIS A 236 55.77 -33.69 2.19
C HIS A 236 56.20 -33.91 0.73
N ASN A 237 55.26 -34.03 -0.22
CA ASN A 237 55.58 -34.33 -1.64
C ASN A 237 55.43 -33.12 -2.58
N GLY A 238 56.04 -33.19 -3.76
CA GLY A 238 55.93 -32.16 -4.81
C GLY A 238 54.87 -32.49 -5.87
N ALA A 239 54.67 -31.56 -6.82
CA ALA A 239 53.77 -31.71 -7.96
C ALA A 239 53.96 -33.04 -8.73
N SER A 240 55.21 -33.38 -9.05
CA SER A 240 55.54 -34.57 -9.85
C SER A 240 55.13 -35.90 -9.20
N PHE A 241 55.11 -35.96 -7.87
CA PHE A 241 54.63 -37.13 -7.14
C PHE A 241 53.15 -37.38 -7.45
N PHE A 242 52.32 -36.35 -7.38
CA PHE A 242 50.88 -36.46 -7.63
C PHE A 242 50.56 -36.67 -9.11
N GLU A 243 51.33 -36.07 -10.02
CA GLU A 243 51.21 -36.30 -11.46
C GLU A 243 51.46 -37.77 -11.82
N ALA A 244 52.47 -38.41 -11.21
CA ALA A 244 52.70 -39.84 -11.40
C ALA A 244 51.61 -40.68 -10.74
N LEU A 245 51.14 -40.26 -9.56
CA LEU A 245 50.18 -41.02 -8.75
C LEU A 245 48.83 -41.20 -9.45
N VAL A 246 48.34 -40.17 -10.13
CA VAL A 246 47.03 -40.22 -10.81
C VAL A 246 47.01 -41.09 -12.06
N THR A 247 48.15 -41.56 -12.56
CA THR A 247 48.20 -42.37 -13.80
C THR A 247 47.64 -43.79 -13.65
N LYS A 248 47.41 -44.22 -12.41
CA LYS A 248 46.85 -45.54 -12.07
C LYS A 248 45.87 -45.41 -10.93
N ASP A 249 44.93 -46.33 -10.85
CA ASP A 249 44.05 -46.42 -9.70
C ASP A 249 44.82 -46.79 -8.43
N ARG A 250 44.32 -46.32 -7.28
CA ARG A 250 44.93 -46.49 -5.97
C ARG A 250 43.84 -46.52 -4.90
N HIS A 251 43.98 -47.43 -3.94
CA HIS A 251 43.19 -47.46 -2.72
C HIS A 251 44.07 -47.19 -1.50
N ILE A 252 43.50 -46.54 -0.47
CA ILE A 252 44.15 -46.33 0.82
C ILE A 252 43.25 -46.92 1.91
N GLU A 253 43.85 -47.59 2.88
CA GLU A 253 43.11 -48.14 4.03
C GLU A 253 42.44 -47.01 4.81
N GLY A 254 41.14 -47.16 5.10
CA GLY A 254 40.35 -46.13 5.78
C GLY A 254 39.92 -44.96 4.89
N GLU A 255 40.04 -45.07 3.57
CA GLU A 255 39.48 -44.09 2.63
C GLU A 255 38.00 -43.81 2.93
N GLY A 256 37.66 -42.52 3.04
CA GLY A 256 36.29 -42.09 3.35
C GLY A 256 35.82 -42.43 4.76
N SER A 257 36.68 -42.98 5.63
CA SER A 257 36.29 -43.34 7.00
C SER A 257 35.83 -42.12 7.79
N ARG A 258 34.75 -42.30 8.53
CA ARG A 258 34.17 -41.31 9.44
C ARG A 258 34.33 -41.68 10.91
N THR A 259 35.02 -42.79 11.20
CA THR A 259 35.21 -43.29 12.57
C THR A 259 36.10 -42.36 13.38
N GLY A 260 35.65 -41.94 14.57
CA GLY A 260 36.45 -41.11 15.47
C GLY A 260 36.46 -39.61 15.14
N ILE A 261 35.71 -39.18 14.12
CA ILE A 261 35.54 -37.75 13.81
C ILE A 261 34.58 -37.13 14.83
N THR A 262 35.05 -36.12 15.55
CA THR A 262 34.24 -35.28 16.44
C THR A 262 34.13 -33.87 15.90
N CYS A 263 33.04 -33.19 16.23
CA CYS A 263 32.81 -31.80 15.87
C CYS A 263 33.94 -30.89 16.36
N ALA A 264 34.45 -30.00 15.50
CA ALA A 264 35.41 -28.96 15.87
C ALA A 264 34.65 -27.71 16.35
N PRO A 265 34.66 -27.36 17.66
CA PRO A 265 33.73 -26.36 18.22
C PRO A 265 33.83 -24.98 17.57
N MET A 266 35.04 -24.58 17.14
CA MET A 266 35.24 -23.29 16.49
C MET A 266 34.75 -23.26 15.05
N LEU A 267 34.85 -24.39 14.35
CA LEU A 267 34.34 -24.55 13.01
C LEU A 267 32.80 -24.59 13.04
N GLU A 268 32.23 -25.32 13.99
CA GLU A 268 30.79 -25.35 14.24
C GLU A 268 30.23 -23.98 14.58
N LYS A 269 30.86 -23.22 15.48
CA LYS A 269 30.46 -21.85 15.76
C LYS A 269 30.43 -20.99 14.50
N THR A 270 31.40 -21.18 13.61
CA THR A 270 31.48 -20.44 12.33
C THR A 270 30.39 -20.87 11.37
N TYR A 271 30.10 -22.18 11.28
CA TYR A 271 28.99 -22.72 10.51
C TYR A 271 27.65 -22.22 11.04
N LEU A 272 27.40 -22.28 12.34
CA LEU A 272 26.17 -21.77 12.97
C LEU A 272 26.01 -20.26 12.77
N GLN A 273 27.09 -19.48 12.82
CA GLN A 273 27.04 -18.06 12.46
C GLN A 273 26.72 -17.83 10.98
N ALA A 274 27.32 -18.60 10.07
CA ALA A 274 27.01 -18.54 8.65
C ALA A 274 25.54 -18.91 8.39
N LYS A 275 25.07 -20.00 9.00
CA LYS A 275 23.68 -20.46 8.99
C LYS A 275 22.74 -19.37 9.47
N ARG A 276 23.00 -18.77 10.63
CA ARG A 276 22.24 -17.62 11.15
C ARG A 276 22.08 -16.55 10.08
N VAL A 277 23.18 -16.08 9.48
CA VAL A 277 23.09 -14.96 8.53
C VAL A 277 22.40 -15.37 7.21
N VAL A 278 22.62 -16.58 6.72
CA VAL A 278 21.98 -17.06 5.49
C VAL A 278 20.49 -17.29 5.70
N CYS A 279 20.07 -17.94 6.78
CA CYS A 279 18.65 -18.06 7.12
C CYS A 279 18.01 -16.68 7.28
N LEU A 280 18.66 -15.76 8.01
CA LEU A 280 18.20 -14.37 8.12
C LEU A 280 18.11 -13.66 6.76
N THR A 281 18.96 -13.97 5.78
CA THR A 281 18.92 -13.32 4.45
C THR A 281 18.00 -13.98 3.44
N ALA A 282 17.81 -15.31 3.51
CA ALA A 282 16.81 -16.04 2.76
C ALA A 282 15.40 -15.67 3.26
N ASP A 283 15.23 -15.60 4.58
CA ASP A 283 14.01 -15.09 5.18
C ASP A 283 13.86 -13.58 4.95
N ARG A 284 14.91 -12.74 4.81
CA ARG A 284 14.74 -11.33 4.35
C ARG A 284 14.21 -11.17 2.93
N ARG A 285 14.40 -12.18 2.05
CA ARG A 285 13.77 -12.17 0.72
C ARG A 285 12.29 -12.58 0.78
N ASN A 286 11.89 -13.28 1.85
CA ASN A 286 10.54 -13.80 2.09
C ASN A 286 9.78 -13.09 3.23
N ALA A 287 10.46 -12.25 4.01
CA ALA A 287 9.92 -11.56 5.16
C ALA A 287 9.19 -10.33 4.66
N ASP A 288 8.01 -10.12 5.20
CA ASP A 288 7.30 -8.87 5.00
C ASP A 288 8.23 -7.71 5.37
N SER A 289 8.34 -6.72 4.46
CA SER A 289 9.16 -5.51 4.59
C SER A 289 8.97 -4.78 5.94
N GLN A 290 7.86 -5.07 6.60
CA GLN A 290 7.41 -4.53 7.88
C GLN A 290 8.17 -5.15 9.06
N VAL A 291 8.31 -6.49 9.12
CA VAL A 291 9.06 -7.15 10.20
C VAL A 291 10.56 -6.94 10.01
N ALA A 292 11.03 -6.91 8.76
CA ALA A 292 12.42 -6.58 8.44
C ALA A 292 12.82 -5.20 9.01
N SER A 293 11.91 -4.23 9.05
CA SER A 293 12.18 -2.90 9.60
C SER A 293 12.46 -2.92 11.11
N LEU A 294 11.83 -3.81 11.87
CA LEU A 294 12.14 -4.01 13.28
C LEU A 294 13.57 -4.49 13.45
N GLU A 295 14.01 -5.46 12.65
CA GLU A 295 15.37 -5.99 12.70
C GLU A 295 16.44 -4.99 12.28
N THR A 296 16.14 -4.10 11.32
CA THR A 296 17.13 -3.14 10.79
C THR A 296 17.16 -1.82 11.55
N GLU A 297 16.01 -1.38 12.07
CA GLU A 297 15.87 -0.05 12.67
C GLU A 297 15.78 -0.09 14.20
N CYS A 298 15.36 -1.21 14.81
CA CYS A 298 15.33 -1.34 16.27
C CYS A 298 16.58 -2.06 16.80
N LYS A 299 17.53 -1.31 17.37
CA LYS A 299 18.78 -1.86 17.95
C LYS A 299 18.57 -3.00 18.93
N PHE A 300 17.48 -2.99 19.70
CA PHE A 300 17.15 -4.06 20.63
C PHE A 300 16.80 -5.37 19.90
N VAL A 301 15.95 -5.29 18.87
CA VAL A 301 15.60 -6.45 18.05
C VAL A 301 16.82 -6.95 17.29
N THR A 302 17.62 -6.03 16.72
CA THR A 302 18.90 -6.36 16.08
C THR A 302 19.83 -7.12 17.03
N PHE A 303 19.97 -6.64 18.27
CA PHE A 303 20.79 -7.30 19.30
C PHE A 303 20.27 -8.71 19.60
N CYS A 304 18.96 -8.86 19.84
CA CYS A 304 18.39 -10.18 20.13
C CYS A 304 18.55 -11.17 18.97
N ALA A 305 18.46 -10.68 17.73
CA ALA A 305 18.67 -11.50 16.53
C ALA A 305 20.15 -11.94 16.37
N GLN A 306 21.10 -11.04 16.64
CA GLN A 306 22.53 -11.29 16.44
C GLN A 306 23.18 -12.08 17.59
N HIS A 307 22.71 -11.84 18.81
CA HIS A 307 23.30 -12.33 20.05
C HIS A 307 22.35 -13.25 20.83
N ALA A 308 21.51 -14.04 20.14
CA ALA A 308 20.47 -14.87 20.75
C ALA A 308 20.93 -15.71 21.97
N GLY A 309 22.15 -16.25 21.95
CA GLY A 309 22.71 -17.03 23.07
C GLY A 309 23.13 -16.20 24.30
N GLU A 310 23.22 -14.88 24.16
CA GLU A 310 23.54 -13.92 25.24
C GLU A 310 22.29 -13.19 25.76
N VAL A 311 21.12 -13.45 25.15
CA VAL A 311 19.84 -12.82 25.52
C VAL A 311 19.38 -13.36 26.88
N THR A 312 19.08 -12.45 27.80
CA THR A 312 18.57 -12.76 29.15
C THR A 312 17.05 -13.00 29.12
N GLU A 313 16.50 -13.68 30.13
CA GLU A 313 15.06 -13.97 30.20
C GLU A 313 14.17 -12.71 30.12
N PRO A 314 14.49 -11.58 30.79
CA PRO A 314 13.73 -10.33 30.63
C PRO A 314 13.78 -9.76 29.20
N GLN A 315 14.92 -9.92 28.51
CA GLN A 315 15.07 -9.51 27.12
C GLN A 315 14.28 -10.44 26.18
N TRP A 316 14.27 -11.75 26.43
CA TRP A 316 13.43 -12.69 25.69
C TRP A 316 11.95 -12.37 25.82
N PHE A 317 11.49 -12.03 27.03
CA PHE A 317 10.09 -11.64 27.24
C PHE A 317 9.76 -10.30 26.55
N ALA A 318 10.66 -9.32 26.60
CA ALA A 318 10.51 -8.07 25.87
C ALA A 318 10.45 -8.29 24.35
N LEU A 319 11.25 -9.21 23.81
CA LEU A 319 11.21 -9.59 22.39
C LEU A 319 9.92 -10.34 22.03
N ALA A 320 9.45 -11.23 22.91
CA ALA A 320 8.17 -11.93 22.76
C ALA A 320 7.00 -10.95 22.68
N ARG A 321 7.01 -9.88 23.49
CA ARG A 321 5.99 -8.81 23.45
C ARG A 321 5.99 -8.02 22.15
N ILE A 322 7.14 -7.91 21.47
CA ILE A 322 7.21 -7.27 20.15
C ILE A 322 6.65 -8.23 19.10
N PHE A 323 7.18 -9.44 19.02
CA PHE A 323 6.86 -10.36 17.92
C PHE A 323 5.50 -11.03 18.01
N SER A 324 4.94 -11.19 19.21
CA SER A 324 3.54 -11.64 19.37
C SER A 324 2.54 -10.73 18.67
N HIS A 325 2.87 -9.44 18.50
CA HIS A 325 2.04 -8.45 17.82
C HIS A 325 2.41 -8.22 16.34
N CYS A 326 3.34 -9.02 15.80
CA CYS A 326 3.81 -8.91 14.40
C CYS A 326 3.28 -10.06 13.52
N GLY A 327 2.08 -10.58 13.84
CA GLY A 327 1.43 -11.65 13.09
C GLY A 327 2.15 -13.00 13.15
N SER A 328 1.78 -13.90 12.24
CA SER A 328 2.33 -15.27 12.13
C SER A 328 3.83 -15.27 11.83
N LEU A 329 4.29 -14.34 10.98
CA LEU A 329 5.71 -14.17 10.64
C LEU A 329 6.53 -13.73 11.85
N GLY A 330 6.04 -12.78 12.66
CA GLY A 330 6.69 -12.37 13.91
C GLY A 330 6.86 -13.54 14.88
N GLN A 331 5.80 -14.33 15.06
CA GLN A 331 5.84 -15.52 15.91
C GLN A 331 6.83 -16.58 15.39
N ALA A 332 6.88 -16.79 14.07
CA ALA A 332 7.85 -17.69 13.44
C ALA A 332 9.29 -17.21 13.66
N LEU A 333 9.54 -15.90 13.53
CA LEU A 333 10.85 -15.31 13.79
C LEU A 333 11.25 -15.40 15.26
N PHE A 334 10.31 -15.21 16.19
CA PHE A 334 10.57 -15.45 17.61
C PHE A 334 11.01 -16.89 17.86
N HIS A 335 10.27 -17.88 17.32
CA HIS A 335 10.67 -19.28 17.41
C HIS A 335 12.05 -19.54 16.79
N MET A 336 12.31 -18.97 15.61
CA MET A 336 13.61 -19.09 14.95
C MET A 336 14.74 -18.53 15.80
N TYR A 337 14.56 -17.35 16.39
CA TYR A 337 15.58 -16.73 17.23
C TYR A 337 15.80 -17.53 18.50
N SER A 338 14.73 -17.98 19.15
CA SER A 338 14.86 -18.80 20.35
C SER A 338 15.56 -20.12 20.04
N ARG A 339 15.35 -20.74 18.86
CA ARG A 339 16.10 -21.94 18.41
C ARG A 339 17.62 -21.73 18.31
N LEU A 340 18.08 -20.48 18.17
CA LEU A 340 19.52 -20.17 18.15
C LEU A 340 20.19 -20.27 19.53
N ASP A 341 19.39 -20.35 20.60
CA ASP A 341 19.81 -20.74 21.94
C ASP A 341 19.32 -22.17 22.24
N SER A 342 20.00 -23.15 21.64
CA SER A 342 19.62 -24.57 21.71
C SER A 342 19.59 -25.13 23.13
N HIS A 343 20.27 -24.50 24.10
CA HIS A 343 20.28 -24.94 25.50
C HIS A 343 19.02 -24.53 26.26
N ARG A 344 18.39 -23.40 25.92
CA ARG A 344 17.19 -22.87 26.59
C ARG A 344 15.90 -23.01 25.78
N TYR A 345 16.00 -23.37 24.50
CA TYR A 345 14.83 -23.47 23.63
C TYR A 345 13.99 -24.72 23.88
N ASN A 346 12.72 -24.50 24.16
CA ASN A 346 11.67 -25.50 24.07
C ASN A 346 10.51 -24.91 23.23
N GLU A 347 10.03 -25.67 22.24
CA GLU A 347 9.00 -25.16 21.32
C GLU A 347 7.69 -24.84 22.03
N GLU A 348 7.26 -25.68 22.97
CA GLU A 348 6.03 -25.50 23.74
C GLU A 348 6.15 -24.33 24.72
N GLU A 349 7.31 -24.20 25.36
CA GLU A 349 7.62 -23.07 26.23
C GLU A 349 7.65 -21.74 25.45
N ALA A 350 8.24 -21.71 24.25
CA ALA A 350 8.25 -20.54 23.39
C ALA A 350 6.84 -20.14 22.93
N LYS A 351 5.96 -21.11 22.62
CA LYS A 351 4.54 -20.86 22.33
C LYS A 351 3.83 -20.26 23.55
N ASN A 352 4.09 -20.79 24.74
CA ASN A 352 3.52 -20.27 25.99
C ASN A 352 4.01 -18.86 26.29
N LYS A 353 5.30 -18.56 26.06
CA LYS A 353 5.88 -17.21 26.18
C LYS A 353 5.22 -16.22 25.21
N LEU A 354 4.99 -16.61 23.96
CA LEU A 354 4.29 -15.78 22.97
C LEU A 354 2.83 -15.52 23.37
N ARG A 355 2.09 -16.56 23.81
CA ARG A 355 0.69 -16.42 24.29
C ARG A 355 0.61 -15.50 25.50
N ASN A 356 1.48 -15.71 26.49
CA ASN A 356 1.53 -14.85 27.67
C ASN A 356 1.90 -13.41 27.27
N ALA A 357 2.91 -13.23 26.41
CA ALA A 357 3.33 -11.91 25.95
C ALA A 357 2.24 -11.15 25.17
N TYR A 358 1.37 -11.86 24.43
CA TYR A 358 0.25 -11.26 23.69
C TYR A 358 -0.82 -10.65 24.60
N SER A 359 -1.00 -11.16 25.82
CA SER A 359 -1.93 -10.57 26.79
C SER A 359 -1.50 -9.19 27.32
N TYR A 360 -0.27 -8.75 27.03
CA TYR A 360 0.24 -7.43 27.40
C TYR A 360 0.29 -6.50 26.20
N SER A 361 -0.01 -5.21 26.42
CA SER A 361 0.15 -4.20 25.38
C SER A 361 1.59 -4.17 24.82
N PRO A 362 1.80 -3.72 23.57
CA PRO A 362 3.12 -3.56 22.97
C PRO A 362 4.11 -2.83 23.87
N ILE A 363 5.32 -3.37 24.01
CA ILE A 363 6.33 -2.84 24.93
C ILE A 363 6.80 -1.44 24.51
N ALA A 364 6.82 -0.48 25.44
CA ALA A 364 7.34 0.85 25.17
C ALA A 364 8.88 0.86 25.13
N CYS A 365 9.49 1.76 24.35
CA CYS A 365 10.96 1.92 24.31
C CYS A 365 11.54 2.23 25.70
N LYS A 366 10.81 2.94 26.56
CA LYS A 366 11.21 3.19 27.96
C LYS A 366 11.30 1.91 28.80
N GLU A 367 10.49 0.90 28.50
CA GLU A 367 10.57 -0.41 29.16
C GLU A 367 11.70 -1.25 28.57
N VAL A 368 11.90 -1.21 27.25
CA VAL A 368 13.05 -1.86 26.59
C VAL A 368 14.36 -1.33 27.17
N GLN A 369 14.46 -0.03 27.43
CA GLN A 369 15.64 0.60 28.04
C GLN A 369 15.99 0.08 29.44
N LYS A 370 15.04 -0.55 30.16
CA LYS A 370 15.32 -1.17 31.46
C LYS A 370 16.09 -2.49 31.33
N VAL A 371 15.98 -3.16 30.19
CA VAL A 371 16.57 -4.48 29.93
C VAL A 371 17.68 -4.44 28.87
N PHE A 372 17.80 -3.35 28.11
CA PHE A 372 18.81 -3.19 27.07
C PHE A 372 19.23 -1.71 26.91
N PRO A 373 20.54 -1.38 26.86
CA PRO A 373 21.02 -0.01 26.72
C PRO A 373 20.79 0.53 25.28
N CYS A 374 19.56 0.99 25.02
CA CYS A 374 19.15 1.53 23.72
C CYS A 374 19.36 3.04 23.63
N SER A 375 20.07 3.51 22.59
CA SER A 375 20.30 4.94 22.32
C SER A 375 19.08 5.71 21.78
N GLY A 376 18.05 5.02 21.28
CA GLY A 376 16.81 5.65 20.81
C GLY A 376 16.89 6.32 19.43
N ASP A 377 17.94 6.05 18.64
CA ASP A 377 18.16 6.67 17.32
C ASP A 377 17.03 6.40 16.30
N CYS A 378 16.20 5.38 16.54
CA CYS A 378 15.03 5.02 15.74
C CYS A 378 13.86 6.01 15.84
N ARG A 379 13.91 6.98 16.77
CA ARG A 379 12.91 8.07 16.96
C ARG A 379 11.46 7.59 17.15
N VAL A 380 11.27 6.38 17.66
CA VAL A 380 9.94 5.82 17.99
C VAL A 380 9.74 5.67 19.50
N LYS A 381 8.48 5.74 19.95
CA LYS A 381 8.12 5.54 21.36
C LYS A 381 7.91 4.07 21.70
N CYS A 382 7.58 3.26 20.70
CA CYS A 382 7.43 1.81 20.79
C CYS A 382 8.12 1.15 19.58
N PRO A 383 8.83 0.02 19.73
CA PRO A 383 9.36 -0.72 18.59
C PRO A 383 8.28 -1.05 17.54
N MET A 384 7.06 -1.37 17.97
CA MET A 384 5.93 -1.62 17.05
C MET A 384 5.59 -0.44 16.14
N ASP A 385 5.98 0.79 16.47
CA ASP A 385 5.76 1.93 15.59
C ASP A 385 6.59 1.81 14.30
N LEU A 386 7.75 1.14 14.33
CA LEU A 386 8.57 0.86 13.14
C LEU A 386 7.86 -0.13 12.21
N TYR A 387 7.33 -1.20 12.79
CA TYR A 387 6.50 -2.19 12.10
C TYR A 387 5.26 -1.53 11.46
N ARG A 388 4.50 -0.76 12.25
CA ARG A 388 3.29 -0.06 11.79
C ARG A 388 3.57 1.00 10.73
N ARG A 389 4.70 1.71 10.81
CA ARG A 389 5.08 2.74 9.82
C ARG A 389 5.35 2.14 8.44
N LYS A 390 5.86 0.91 8.38
CA LYS A 390 6.09 0.19 7.12
C LYS A 390 4.85 -0.57 6.66
N LEU A 391 4.02 -1.05 7.60
CA LEU A 391 2.70 -1.61 7.30
C LEU A 391 1.88 -0.57 6.54
N SER A 392 1.74 0.64 7.09
CA SER A 392 0.96 1.73 6.47
C SER A 392 1.50 2.24 5.12
N ALA A 393 2.77 1.95 4.78
CA ALA A 393 3.35 2.32 3.49
C ALA A 393 2.98 1.35 2.34
N THR A 394 2.52 0.14 2.66
CA THR A 394 2.39 -0.98 1.70
C THR A 394 0.95 -1.48 1.52
N LEU A 395 -0.02 -0.95 2.27
CA LEU A 395 -1.39 -1.51 2.37
C LEU A 395 -2.18 -1.53 1.05
N GLU A 396 -2.64 -2.68 0.59
CA GLU A 396 -3.60 -2.76 -0.51
C GLU A 396 -5.01 -2.32 -0.04
N VAL A 397 -5.91 -2.01 -0.99
CA VAL A 397 -7.31 -1.60 -0.68
C VAL A 397 -8.03 -2.67 0.15
N ASP A 398 -7.67 -3.93 -0.07
CA ASP A 398 -8.26 -5.11 0.59
C ASP A 398 -7.96 -5.18 2.11
N ALA A 399 -7.06 -4.33 2.61
CA ALA A 399 -6.79 -4.16 4.03
C ALA A 399 -7.87 -3.33 4.76
N PHE A 400 -8.88 -2.83 4.06
CA PHE A 400 -9.99 -2.08 4.66
C PHE A 400 -11.33 -2.74 4.32
N ALA A 401 -12.27 -2.67 5.25
CA ALA A 401 -13.67 -2.97 4.99
C ALA A 401 -14.58 -1.98 5.70
N VAL A 402 -15.73 -1.70 5.09
CA VAL A 402 -16.81 -0.98 5.75
C VAL A 402 -17.79 -2.03 6.28
N LEU A 403 -17.90 -2.12 7.60
CA LEU A 403 -18.84 -2.98 8.31
C LEU A 403 -19.96 -2.11 8.91
N ASP A 404 -21.01 -2.74 9.44
CA ASP A 404 -22.14 -2.05 10.08
C ASP A 404 -21.67 -1.16 11.24
N GLU A 405 -20.67 -1.61 12.00
CA GLU A 405 -20.08 -0.84 13.10
C GLU A 405 -19.12 0.29 12.68
N GLY A 406 -18.66 0.32 11.42
CA GLY A 406 -17.73 1.32 10.93
C GLY A 406 -16.72 0.88 9.88
N LEU A 407 -15.85 1.81 9.49
CA LEU A 407 -14.65 1.50 8.73
C LEU A 407 -13.65 0.77 9.62
N VAL A 408 -13.19 -0.39 9.18
CA VAL A 408 -12.20 -1.20 9.87
C VAL A 408 -10.96 -1.41 9.01
N PHE A 409 -9.84 -1.62 9.67
CA PHE A 409 -8.55 -1.93 9.08
C PHE A 409 -8.09 -3.32 9.52
N TYR A 410 -7.66 -4.14 8.57
CA TYR A 410 -7.06 -5.46 8.79
C TYR A 410 -5.53 -5.34 8.75
N PRO A 411 -4.83 -5.53 9.89
CA PRO A 411 -3.37 -5.55 9.91
C PRO A 411 -2.79 -6.70 9.08
N ASP A 412 -3.55 -7.79 8.90
CA ASP A 412 -3.25 -8.92 8.02
C ASP A 412 -4.45 -9.15 7.10
N ALA A 413 -4.30 -8.89 5.81
CA ALA A 413 -5.39 -9.04 4.83
C ALA A 413 -5.84 -10.51 4.65
N SER A 414 -5.01 -11.48 5.05
CA SER A 414 -5.33 -12.91 4.97
C SER A 414 -6.17 -13.42 6.15
N ASP A 415 -6.16 -12.70 7.28
CA ASP A 415 -6.95 -13.02 8.47
C ASP A 415 -7.90 -11.87 8.84
N LYS A 416 -9.11 -11.92 8.28
CA LYS A 416 -10.16 -10.91 8.52
C LYS A 416 -10.86 -11.05 9.88
N THR A 417 -10.45 -11.98 10.74
CA THR A 417 -11.02 -12.12 12.09
C THR A 417 -10.46 -11.09 13.07
N ILE A 418 -9.30 -10.50 12.76
CA ILE A 418 -8.64 -9.49 13.58
C ILE A 418 -8.67 -8.16 12.83
N TYR A 419 -9.34 -7.17 13.40
CA TYR A 419 -9.42 -5.83 12.82
C TYR A 419 -9.35 -4.72 13.87
N GLU A 420 -8.89 -3.56 13.43
CA GLU A 420 -8.87 -2.32 14.19
C GLU A 420 -9.96 -1.40 13.64
N LYS A 421 -10.81 -0.85 14.53
CA LYS A 421 -11.78 0.16 14.12
C LYS A 421 -11.07 1.47 13.79
N VAL A 422 -11.45 2.11 12.69
CA VAL A 422 -10.86 3.36 12.19
C VAL A 422 -11.82 4.53 12.39
N SER A 423 -13.07 4.37 11.97
CA SER A 423 -14.11 5.40 12.11
C SER A 423 -15.51 4.79 12.09
N SER A 424 -16.55 5.60 12.28
CA SER A 424 -17.92 5.28 11.86
C SER A 424 -18.01 4.99 10.36
N PRO A 425 -19.12 4.41 9.86
CA PRO A 425 -19.23 4.00 8.46
C PRO A 425 -18.97 5.15 7.50
N VAL A 426 -18.07 4.92 6.53
CA VAL A 426 -17.70 5.90 5.50
C VAL A 426 -17.40 5.21 4.18
N GLU A 427 -18.10 5.63 3.12
CA GLU A 427 -18.02 5.00 1.81
C GLU A 427 -17.58 5.99 0.73
N VAL A 428 -16.66 5.58 -0.13
CA VAL A 428 -16.24 6.38 -1.29
C VAL A 428 -17.07 5.98 -2.50
N LYS A 429 -18.07 6.80 -2.87
CA LYS A 429 -19.03 6.45 -3.93
C LYS A 429 -18.52 6.69 -5.34
N ALA A 430 -17.86 7.82 -5.57
CA ALA A 430 -17.50 8.25 -6.92
C ALA A 430 -16.29 9.18 -6.94
N SER A 431 -15.60 9.20 -8.08
CA SER A 431 -14.66 10.29 -8.40
C SER A 431 -15.40 11.37 -9.16
N ALA A 432 -15.29 12.62 -8.72
CA ALA A 432 -16.01 13.75 -9.28
C ALA A 432 -15.05 14.80 -9.83
N ARG A 433 -15.46 15.48 -10.90
CA ARG A 433 -14.72 16.58 -11.52
C ARG A 433 -15.60 17.77 -11.79
N ASP A 434 -15.04 18.97 -11.83
CA ASP A 434 -15.74 20.16 -12.32
C ASP A 434 -15.98 20.13 -13.84
N ALA A 435 -16.69 21.15 -14.34
CA ALA A 435 -17.05 21.27 -15.74
C ALA A 435 -15.83 21.37 -16.66
N GLU A 436 -14.79 22.08 -16.23
CA GLU A 436 -13.55 22.31 -16.96
C GLU A 436 -12.54 21.16 -16.81
N SER A 437 -12.82 20.21 -15.91
CA SER A 437 -11.95 19.10 -15.54
C SER A 437 -10.63 19.53 -14.87
N CYS A 438 -10.62 20.73 -14.29
CA CYS A 438 -9.50 21.36 -13.60
C CYS A 438 -9.47 21.03 -12.10
N GLY A 439 -10.63 20.75 -11.51
CA GLY A 439 -10.81 20.41 -10.10
C GLY A 439 -11.38 19.00 -9.95
N TRP A 440 -10.72 18.18 -9.12
CA TRP A 440 -11.11 16.79 -8.84
C TRP A 440 -11.34 16.56 -7.36
N SER A 441 -12.39 15.79 -7.06
CA SER A 441 -12.84 15.47 -5.70
C SER A 441 -13.31 14.01 -5.61
N LYS A 442 -13.35 13.46 -4.41
CA LYS A 442 -14.09 12.22 -4.11
C LYS A 442 -15.45 12.59 -3.51
N ILE A 443 -16.50 11.88 -3.94
CA ILE A 443 -17.79 11.90 -3.26
C ILE A 443 -17.73 10.82 -2.19
N ILE A 444 -17.79 11.27 -0.93
CA ILE A 444 -17.72 10.42 0.25
C ILE A 444 -19.06 10.50 0.96
N GLU A 445 -19.65 9.34 1.24
CA GLU A 445 -20.86 9.22 2.04
C GLU A 445 -20.50 8.96 3.50
N VAL A 446 -21.07 9.77 4.38
CA VAL A 446 -20.92 9.68 5.84
C VAL A 446 -22.32 9.55 6.43
N ARG A 447 -22.51 8.59 7.33
CA ARG A 447 -23.72 8.47 8.14
C ARG A 447 -23.43 9.10 9.50
N ASP A 448 -24.20 10.12 9.86
CA ASP A 448 -24.04 10.80 11.14
C ASP A 448 -24.66 9.99 12.30
N PRO A 449 -24.48 10.41 13.57
CA PRO A 449 -25.04 9.71 14.72
C PRO A 449 -26.57 9.62 14.76
N ASP A 450 -27.27 10.46 13.98
CA ASP A 450 -28.73 10.49 13.86
C ASP A 450 -29.24 9.70 12.64
N ASP A 451 -28.36 8.88 12.04
CA ASP A 451 -28.63 8.04 10.87
C ASP A 451 -28.87 8.81 9.55
N ILE A 452 -28.55 10.10 9.52
CA ILE A 452 -28.69 10.93 8.33
C ILE A 452 -27.47 10.72 7.42
N LEU A 453 -27.74 10.44 6.14
CA LEU A 453 -26.71 10.26 5.14
C LEU A 453 -26.28 11.62 4.56
N HIS A 454 -25.00 11.94 4.69
CA HIS A 454 -24.37 13.13 4.15
C HIS A 454 -23.46 12.76 2.97
N GLN A 455 -23.55 13.52 1.88
CA GLN A 455 -22.60 13.43 0.77
C GLN A 455 -21.60 14.59 0.84
N CYS A 456 -20.33 14.24 1.02
CA CYS A 456 -19.21 15.16 1.14
C CYS A 456 -18.39 15.17 -0.14
N LEU A 457 -18.18 16.36 -0.72
CA LEU A 457 -17.22 16.56 -1.80
C LEU A 457 -15.85 16.88 -1.20
N VAL A 458 -14.94 15.90 -1.20
CA VAL A 458 -13.60 16.07 -0.65
C VAL A 458 -12.57 16.22 -1.77
N PRO A 459 -11.92 17.39 -1.93
CA PRO A 459 -10.95 17.61 -3.00
C PRO A 459 -9.75 16.69 -2.92
N PHE A 460 -9.22 16.28 -4.09
CA PHE A 460 -7.99 15.49 -4.16
C PHE A 460 -6.80 16.25 -3.55
N THR A 461 -6.78 17.58 -3.67
CA THR A 461 -5.77 18.46 -3.05
C THR A 461 -5.76 18.33 -1.53
N SER A 462 -6.93 18.16 -0.91
CA SER A 462 -7.08 18.00 0.53
C SER A 462 -6.61 16.61 0.99
N LEU A 463 -6.82 15.58 0.16
CA LEU A 463 -6.40 14.20 0.43
C LEU A 463 -4.90 13.95 0.19
N ASN A 464 -4.32 14.59 -0.81
CA ASN A 464 -2.89 14.47 -1.15
C ASN A 464 -1.99 15.32 -0.22
N GLY A 465 -2.57 16.28 0.51
CA GLY A 465 -1.90 17.13 1.49
C GLY A 465 -1.81 16.52 2.90
N SER A 466 -1.98 17.34 3.94
CA SER A 466 -1.96 16.90 5.35
C SER A 466 -3.20 16.10 5.77
N GLY A 467 -4.23 16.06 4.92
CA GLY A 467 -5.54 15.48 5.22
C GLY A 467 -6.42 16.30 6.17
N GLU A 468 -5.97 17.46 6.66
CA GLU A 468 -6.73 18.22 7.67
C GLU A 468 -8.04 18.78 7.15
N GLU A 469 -8.02 19.40 5.97
CA GLU A 469 -9.24 19.92 5.35
C GLU A 469 -10.24 18.80 5.05
N ALA A 470 -9.77 17.64 4.61
CA ALA A 470 -10.62 16.47 4.40
C ALA A 470 -11.27 15.98 5.71
N LEU A 471 -10.50 15.95 6.80
CA LEU A 471 -11.03 15.56 8.11
C LEU A 471 -12.04 16.57 8.64
N THR A 472 -11.81 17.88 8.45
CA THR A 472 -12.77 18.92 8.84
C THR A 472 -14.10 18.70 8.12
N LEU A 473 -14.09 18.55 6.80
CA LEU A 473 -15.31 18.33 6.00
C LEU A 473 -16.09 17.09 6.45
N LEU A 474 -15.38 15.98 6.70
CA LEU A 474 -16.03 14.72 7.11
C LEU A 474 -16.53 14.77 8.56
N SER A 475 -15.81 15.46 9.45
CA SER A 475 -16.22 15.61 10.85
C SER A 475 -17.44 16.52 10.98
N GLU A 476 -17.53 17.58 10.17
CA GLU A 476 -18.71 18.45 10.07
C GLU A 476 -19.95 17.68 9.59
N ALA A 477 -19.75 16.66 8.74
CA ALA A 477 -20.80 15.74 8.30
C ALA A 477 -21.13 14.60 9.29
N GLY A 478 -20.56 14.65 10.50
CA GLY A 478 -20.86 13.68 11.56
C GLY A 478 -19.98 12.43 11.59
N LEU A 479 -18.87 12.38 10.84
CA LEU A 479 -17.94 11.25 10.91
C LEU A 479 -17.29 11.17 12.30
N LEU A 480 -17.41 10.02 12.96
CA LEU A 480 -16.74 9.73 14.23
C LEU A 480 -15.43 8.99 13.96
N LEU A 481 -14.30 9.65 14.17
CA LEU A 481 -12.97 9.06 14.03
C LEU A 481 -12.49 8.45 15.35
N GLU A 482 -11.91 7.25 15.31
CA GLU A 482 -11.30 6.65 16.49
C GLU A 482 -10.09 7.48 16.98
N PRO A 483 -9.87 7.58 18.30
CA PRO A 483 -8.84 8.45 18.85
C PRO A 483 -7.43 7.96 18.51
N GLY A 484 -6.55 8.91 18.21
CA GLY A 484 -5.11 8.65 18.01
C GLY A 484 -4.61 8.93 16.60
N ARG A 485 -3.30 8.78 16.42
CA ARG A 485 -2.63 9.12 15.15
C ARG A 485 -2.88 8.07 14.05
N LEU A 486 -3.01 6.80 14.42
CA LEU A 486 -3.10 5.69 13.47
C LEU A 486 -4.46 5.68 12.73
N PRO A 487 -5.63 5.75 13.41
CA PRO A 487 -6.93 5.82 12.71
C PRO A 487 -7.02 6.98 11.73
N ARG A 488 -6.48 8.16 12.12
CA ARG A 488 -6.38 9.31 11.22
C ARG A 488 -5.60 8.99 9.93
N GLN A 489 -4.45 8.33 10.06
CA GLN A 489 -3.64 7.96 8.90
C GLN A 489 -4.33 6.89 8.05
N GLN A 490 -4.91 5.87 8.69
CA GLN A 490 -5.66 4.79 8.06
C GLN A 490 -6.87 5.31 7.27
N LEU A 491 -7.65 6.24 7.83
CA LEU A 491 -8.78 6.86 7.12
C LEU A 491 -8.29 7.59 5.86
N ILE A 492 -7.30 8.48 5.97
CA ILE A 492 -6.78 9.22 4.82
C ILE A 492 -6.19 8.27 3.77
N GLN A 493 -5.57 7.17 4.17
CA GLN A 493 -5.08 6.15 3.25
C GLN A 493 -6.20 5.40 2.54
N TYR A 494 -7.22 4.94 3.27
CA TYR A 494 -8.42 4.33 2.70
C TYR A 494 -9.05 5.28 1.67
N LEU A 495 -9.29 6.54 2.06
CA LEU A 495 -9.87 7.54 1.19
C LEU A 495 -9.01 7.81 -0.04
N ASN A 496 -7.68 7.85 0.06
CA ASN A 496 -6.79 8.03 -1.08
C ASN A 496 -6.80 6.82 -2.03
N LYS A 497 -6.72 5.60 -1.50
CA LYS A 497 -6.60 4.36 -2.30
C LYS A 497 -7.91 3.88 -2.90
N ALA A 498 -9.06 4.25 -2.31
CA ALA A 498 -10.35 3.90 -2.85
C ALA A 498 -10.48 4.38 -4.31
N THR A 499 -10.74 3.45 -5.22
CA THR A 499 -10.89 3.73 -6.67
C THR A 499 -12.32 3.43 -7.09
N PRO A 500 -13.28 4.33 -6.76
CA PRO A 500 -14.66 4.10 -7.14
C PRO A 500 -14.80 4.05 -8.66
N LYS A 501 -15.50 3.04 -9.17
CA LYS A 501 -15.83 2.92 -10.60
C LYS A 501 -16.77 4.04 -11.07
N PRO A 502 -17.80 4.45 -10.29
CA PRO A 502 -18.66 5.55 -10.69
C PRO A 502 -17.90 6.87 -10.77
N ARG A 503 -18.31 7.69 -11.74
CA ARG A 503 -17.78 9.04 -11.94
C ARG A 503 -18.91 10.05 -11.87
N ALA A 504 -18.59 11.29 -11.49
CA ALA A 504 -19.58 12.35 -11.39
C ALA A 504 -19.08 13.68 -11.97
N LEU A 505 -19.99 14.46 -12.53
CA LEU A 505 -19.78 15.86 -12.89
C LEU A 505 -20.32 16.75 -11.78
N ILE A 506 -19.44 17.56 -11.19
CA ILE A 506 -19.78 18.56 -10.18
C ILE A 506 -20.44 19.75 -10.89
N VAL A 507 -21.64 20.10 -10.45
CA VAL A 507 -22.41 21.21 -10.97
C VAL A 507 -22.32 22.36 -9.98
N GLU A 508 -21.78 23.50 -10.42
CA GLU A 508 -21.50 24.64 -9.54
C GLU A 508 -22.70 25.55 -9.27
N LYS A 509 -23.79 25.41 -10.04
CA LYS A 509 -25.01 26.22 -9.91
C LYS A 509 -26.24 25.40 -10.30
N ASN A 510 -27.41 25.76 -9.80
CA ASN A 510 -28.67 25.17 -10.25
C ASN A 510 -28.99 25.66 -11.68
N GLY A 511 -29.98 25.08 -12.35
CA GLY A 511 -30.42 25.36 -13.70
C GLY A 511 -29.97 24.35 -14.77
N TRP A 512 -29.92 24.81 -16.02
CA TRP A 512 -29.54 24.00 -17.17
C TRP A 512 -28.05 23.69 -17.18
N VAL A 513 -27.73 22.41 -17.29
CA VAL A 513 -26.37 21.92 -17.50
C VAL A 513 -26.23 21.53 -18.97
N GLU A 514 -25.69 22.45 -19.78
CA GLU A 514 -25.58 22.29 -21.24
C GLU A 514 -24.90 20.97 -21.65
N LYS A 515 -23.81 20.59 -20.98
CA LYS A 515 -23.08 19.34 -21.25
C LYS A 515 -23.94 18.08 -21.03
N ALA A 516 -24.89 18.14 -20.09
CA ALA A 516 -25.73 17.00 -19.74
C ALA A 516 -27.11 17.05 -20.40
N ASN A 517 -27.47 18.19 -21.00
CA ASN A 517 -28.83 18.51 -21.44
C ASN A 517 -29.89 18.20 -20.36
N LYS A 518 -29.58 18.56 -19.11
CA LYS A 518 -30.40 18.29 -17.92
C LYS A 518 -30.57 19.53 -17.06
N PHE A 519 -31.68 19.59 -16.33
CA PHE A 519 -31.98 20.67 -15.40
C PHE A 519 -31.73 20.23 -13.94
N VAL A 520 -30.72 20.80 -13.30
CA VAL A 520 -30.38 20.58 -11.88
C VAL A 520 -31.09 21.66 -11.06
N PRO A 521 -32.07 21.36 -10.22
CA PRO A 521 -31.98 20.38 -9.14
C PRO A 521 -33.00 19.25 -9.25
N PHE A 522 -33.72 19.17 -10.38
CA PHE A 522 -34.77 18.18 -10.60
C PHE A 522 -34.25 16.89 -11.24
N ASP A 523 -33.18 16.94 -12.02
CA ASP A 523 -32.58 15.75 -12.63
C ASP A 523 -31.08 15.68 -12.31
N LEU A 524 -30.76 14.92 -11.24
CA LEU A 524 -29.38 14.53 -10.91
C LEU A 524 -28.95 13.22 -11.61
N GLY A 525 -29.80 12.62 -12.44
CA GLY A 525 -29.61 11.28 -13.00
C GLY A 525 -28.41 11.17 -13.94
N SER A 526 -28.20 9.97 -14.50
CA SER A 526 -27.07 9.67 -15.39
C SER A 526 -27.02 10.55 -16.64
N GLN A 527 -25.82 10.94 -17.08
CA GLN A 527 -25.63 11.56 -18.39
C GLN A 527 -25.84 10.49 -19.47
N GLY A 528 -26.82 10.68 -20.35
CA GLY A 528 -27.28 9.66 -21.31
C GLY A 528 -26.13 8.95 -22.04
N GLY A 529 -26.00 7.64 -21.82
CA GLY A 529 -24.98 6.79 -22.46
C GLY A 529 -23.56 6.87 -21.88
N GLN A 530 -23.32 7.64 -20.82
CA GLN A 530 -22.02 7.74 -20.14
C GLN A 530 -22.08 7.19 -18.71
N SER A 531 -20.92 6.74 -18.19
CA SER A 531 -20.77 6.23 -16.82
C SER A 531 -20.69 7.34 -15.76
N GLU A 532 -21.05 8.59 -16.10
CA GLU A 532 -20.98 9.76 -15.21
C GLU A 532 -22.41 10.24 -14.81
N TYR A 533 -22.62 10.57 -13.53
CA TYR A 533 -23.86 11.18 -13.03
C TYR A 533 -23.65 12.64 -12.57
N LEU A 534 -24.72 13.40 -12.31
CA LEU A 534 -24.62 14.80 -11.87
C LEU A 534 -24.60 14.89 -10.34
N CYS A 535 -23.69 15.70 -9.79
CA CYS A 535 -23.61 15.98 -8.35
C CYS A 535 -23.57 17.50 -8.13
N SER A 536 -24.46 18.03 -7.28
CA SER A 536 -24.42 19.45 -6.95
C SER A 536 -23.26 19.76 -6.02
N ARG A 537 -22.60 20.91 -6.25
CA ARG A 537 -21.59 21.44 -5.33
C ARG A 537 -22.19 21.84 -3.98
N PHE A 538 -23.48 22.16 -3.95
CA PHE A 538 -24.20 22.50 -2.72
C PHE A 538 -24.79 21.25 -2.09
N PRO A 539 -24.69 21.08 -0.76
CA PRO A 539 -25.26 19.91 -0.10
C PRO A 539 -26.77 19.81 -0.35
N VAL A 540 -27.24 18.59 -0.61
CA VAL A 540 -28.65 18.23 -0.88
C VAL A 540 -29.60 18.67 0.25
N ALA A 541 -29.07 18.99 1.44
CA ALA A 541 -29.81 19.53 2.56
C ALA A 541 -30.49 20.89 2.29
N SER A 542 -30.18 21.59 1.19
CA SER A 542 -30.97 22.75 0.81
C SER A 542 -32.37 22.31 0.34
N LYS A 543 -33.34 22.29 1.24
CA LYS A 543 -34.78 22.09 0.97
C LYS A 543 -35.41 23.14 0.04
N LEU A 544 -34.57 23.93 -0.65
CA LEU A 544 -34.92 25.07 -1.50
C LEU A 544 -35.85 24.72 -2.66
N PHE A 545 -36.01 23.43 -3.01
CA PHE A 545 -36.84 22.97 -4.13
C PHE A 545 -37.60 21.66 -3.80
N GLU A 546 -37.83 21.39 -2.52
CA GLU A 546 -38.52 20.16 -2.08
C GLU A 546 -40.02 20.24 -2.41
N ALA A 547 -40.54 19.25 -3.13
CA ALA A 547 -41.96 19.17 -3.46
C ALA A 547 -42.78 18.77 -2.21
N LYS A 548 -43.97 19.35 -2.05
CA LYS A 548 -44.88 19.09 -0.92
C LYS A 548 -46.30 19.06 -1.43
N GLY A 549 -47.10 18.06 -1.04
CA GLY A 549 -48.46 17.90 -1.58
C GLY A 549 -48.48 17.48 -3.05
N THR A 550 -49.63 17.66 -3.70
CA THR A 550 -49.88 17.23 -5.08
C THR A 550 -50.32 18.39 -5.98
N LEU A 551 -50.21 18.20 -7.29
CA LEU A 551 -50.69 19.18 -8.27
C LEU A 551 -52.19 19.44 -8.16
N GLU A 552 -52.98 18.41 -7.86
CA GLU A 552 -54.42 18.58 -7.72
C GLU A 552 -54.77 19.39 -6.46
N GLU A 553 -54.10 19.14 -5.33
CA GLU A 553 -54.22 19.97 -4.13
C GLU A 553 -53.80 21.42 -4.39
N TRP A 554 -52.72 21.63 -5.15
CA TRP A 554 -52.27 22.98 -5.52
C TRP A 554 -53.31 23.70 -6.38
N LYS A 555 -53.87 23.03 -7.40
CA LYS A 555 -54.94 23.58 -8.25
C LYS A 555 -56.17 23.95 -7.43
N GLU A 556 -56.57 23.06 -6.51
CA GLU A 556 -57.76 23.25 -5.68
C GLU A 556 -57.59 24.39 -4.66
N HIS A 557 -56.43 24.49 -4.02
CA HIS A 557 -56.22 25.41 -2.89
C HIS A 557 -55.52 26.72 -3.25
N ILE A 558 -54.83 26.78 -4.38
CA ILE A 558 -54.08 27.97 -4.83
C ILE A 558 -54.54 28.37 -6.23
N GLY A 559 -54.43 27.45 -7.21
CA GLY A 559 -54.67 27.73 -8.63
C GLY A 559 -56.04 28.35 -8.92
N ARG A 560 -57.10 27.89 -8.25
CA ARG A 560 -58.47 28.43 -8.41
C ARG A 560 -58.59 29.93 -8.16
N TYR A 561 -57.74 30.50 -7.31
CA TYR A 561 -57.78 31.93 -6.99
C TYR A 561 -56.96 32.78 -7.97
N CYS A 562 -56.16 32.14 -8.81
CA CYS A 562 -55.41 32.76 -9.89
C CYS A 562 -56.25 32.87 -11.16
N GLU A 563 -57.35 32.13 -11.26
CA GLU A 563 -58.35 32.31 -12.31
C GLU A 563 -58.90 33.75 -12.25
N ASP A 564 -58.91 34.43 -13.40
CA ASP A 564 -59.33 35.84 -13.55
C ASP A 564 -58.63 36.87 -12.64
N ASN A 565 -57.45 36.55 -12.11
CA ASN A 565 -56.60 37.49 -11.38
C ASN A 565 -55.29 37.76 -12.16
N PRO A 566 -55.24 38.83 -12.99
CA PRO A 566 -54.08 39.10 -13.84
C PRO A 566 -52.76 39.27 -13.08
N LEU A 567 -52.79 39.84 -11.86
CA LEU A 567 -51.58 40.04 -11.07
C LEU A 567 -51.01 38.72 -10.55
N LEU A 568 -51.87 37.81 -10.07
CA LEU A 568 -51.44 36.47 -9.67
C LEU A 568 -50.99 35.62 -10.86
N GLN A 569 -51.67 35.74 -12.01
CA GLN A 569 -51.27 35.08 -13.25
C GLN A 569 -49.88 35.53 -13.70
N VAL A 570 -49.62 36.84 -13.77
CA VAL A 570 -48.31 37.40 -14.12
C VAL A 570 -47.23 36.90 -13.14
N THR A 571 -47.54 36.86 -11.85
CA THR A 571 -46.62 36.38 -10.80
C THR A 571 -46.26 34.91 -11.00
N ILE A 572 -47.24 34.04 -11.28
CA ILE A 572 -47.01 32.61 -11.57
C ILE A 572 -46.22 32.43 -12.87
N ILE A 573 -46.61 33.12 -13.94
CA ILE A 573 -45.92 33.06 -15.24
C ILE A 573 -44.46 33.49 -15.08
N ALA A 574 -44.20 34.56 -14.34
CA ALA A 574 -42.85 35.02 -14.04
C ALA A 574 -42.06 33.97 -13.24
N ALA A 575 -42.69 33.33 -12.25
CA ALA A 575 -42.06 32.23 -11.51
C ALA A 575 -41.66 31.07 -12.44
N MET A 576 -42.51 30.72 -13.41
CA MET A 576 -42.30 29.66 -14.41
C MET A 576 -41.31 30.01 -15.52
N SER A 577 -41.00 31.30 -15.70
CA SER A 577 -40.18 31.75 -16.82
C SER A 577 -38.69 31.43 -16.67
N GLY A 578 -38.19 31.26 -15.43
CA GLY A 578 -36.76 31.06 -15.15
C GLY A 578 -36.11 29.95 -15.98
N PRO A 579 -36.64 28.70 -15.96
CA PRO A 579 -36.12 27.60 -16.76
C PRO A 579 -36.17 27.84 -18.28
N LEU A 580 -37.07 28.71 -18.76
CA LEU A 580 -37.24 28.98 -20.19
C LEU A 580 -36.25 30.02 -20.73
N LEU A 581 -35.68 30.88 -19.86
CA LEU A 581 -34.79 31.96 -20.27
C LEU A 581 -33.60 31.46 -21.09
N THR A 582 -32.92 30.43 -20.58
CA THR A 582 -31.74 29.85 -21.24
C THR A 582 -32.10 29.14 -22.54
N LEU A 583 -33.23 28.42 -22.60
CA LEU A 583 -33.71 27.79 -23.83
C LEU A 583 -34.07 28.81 -24.91
N MET A 584 -34.67 29.93 -24.53
CA MET A 584 -35.02 31.02 -25.44
C MET A 584 -33.85 31.98 -25.74
N LYS A 585 -32.69 31.78 -25.11
CA LYS A 585 -31.52 32.67 -25.21
C LYS A 585 -31.82 34.12 -24.78
N HIS A 586 -32.67 34.28 -23.78
CA HIS A 586 -32.99 35.56 -23.17
C HIS A 586 -32.26 35.76 -21.85
N SER A 587 -32.00 37.03 -21.53
CA SER A 587 -31.44 37.45 -20.24
C SER A 587 -32.51 37.49 -19.16
N GLY A 588 -32.07 37.42 -17.90
CA GLY A 588 -32.91 37.60 -16.74
C GLY A 588 -33.60 38.97 -16.68
N PHE A 589 -34.69 39.01 -15.93
CA PHE A 589 -35.47 40.22 -15.71
C PHE A 589 -36.15 40.18 -14.34
N GLY A 590 -36.63 41.34 -13.89
CA GLY A 590 -37.38 41.48 -12.64
C GLY A 590 -38.82 41.93 -12.85
N ILE A 591 -39.70 41.53 -11.93
CA ILE A 591 -41.00 42.19 -11.73
C ILE A 591 -41.09 42.63 -10.28
N HIS A 592 -41.42 43.90 -10.07
CA HIS A 592 -41.58 44.49 -8.75
C HIS A 592 -43.01 44.92 -8.50
N LEU A 593 -43.65 44.31 -7.52
CA LEU A 593 -44.99 44.66 -7.06
C LEU A 593 -44.88 45.77 -6.01
N TYR A 594 -45.44 46.94 -6.29
CA TYR A 594 -45.43 48.08 -5.36
C TYR A 594 -46.82 48.59 -5.03
N GLY A 595 -46.97 49.35 -3.95
CA GLY A 595 -48.23 49.98 -3.53
C GLY A 595 -48.48 49.85 -2.03
N ASN A 596 -49.63 50.32 -1.56
CA ASN A 596 -49.96 50.42 -0.13
C ASN A 596 -49.76 49.11 0.64
N SER A 597 -49.42 49.23 1.93
CA SER A 597 -49.34 48.08 2.83
C SER A 597 -50.64 47.26 2.83
N SER A 598 -50.53 45.97 3.11
CA SER A 598 -51.66 45.02 3.13
C SER A 598 -52.40 44.82 1.79
N SER A 599 -51.79 45.18 0.66
CA SER A 599 -52.37 44.94 -0.67
C SER A 599 -52.20 43.51 -1.23
N GLY A 600 -51.55 42.60 -0.50
CA GLY A 600 -51.36 41.19 -0.90
C GLY A 600 -50.07 40.88 -1.68
N LYS A 601 -49.11 41.83 -1.75
CA LYS A 601 -47.82 41.66 -2.46
C LYS A 601 -47.02 40.45 -1.97
N THR A 602 -46.78 40.36 -0.67
CA THR A 602 -46.07 39.23 -0.05
C THR A 602 -46.81 37.91 -0.24
N THR A 603 -48.16 37.93 -0.20
CA THR A 603 -48.98 36.75 -0.53
C THR A 603 -48.76 36.30 -1.96
N SER A 604 -48.62 37.24 -2.91
CA SER A 604 -48.34 36.91 -4.31
C SER A 604 -46.96 36.28 -4.47
N LEU A 605 -45.94 36.78 -3.77
CA LEU A 605 -44.63 36.12 -3.72
C LEU A 605 -44.72 34.69 -3.15
N HIS A 606 -45.53 34.46 -2.13
CA HIS A 606 -45.78 33.10 -1.62
C HIS A 606 -46.46 32.19 -2.65
N VAL A 607 -47.42 32.70 -3.41
CA VAL A 607 -48.03 31.97 -4.54
C VAL A 607 -46.97 31.64 -5.59
N ALA A 608 -46.08 32.58 -5.92
CA ALA A 608 -44.97 32.34 -6.83
C ALA A 608 -44.04 31.21 -6.33
N GLY A 609 -43.65 31.26 -5.06
CA GLY A 609 -42.77 30.28 -4.43
C GLY A 609 -43.37 28.88 -4.36
N SER A 610 -44.70 28.78 -4.27
CA SER A 610 -45.40 27.48 -4.32
C SER A 610 -45.26 26.77 -5.68
N VAL A 611 -44.90 27.49 -6.75
CA VAL A 611 -44.67 26.90 -8.08
C VAL A 611 -43.23 26.43 -8.26
N THR A 612 -42.26 27.17 -7.71
CA THR A 612 -40.83 26.93 -7.94
C THR A 612 -40.14 26.17 -6.81
N GLY A 613 -40.76 26.08 -5.63
CA GLY A 613 -40.21 25.50 -4.41
C GLY A 613 -39.38 26.45 -3.54
N GLY A 614 -39.23 27.71 -3.96
CA GLY A 614 -38.31 28.68 -3.34
C GLY A 614 -38.78 29.34 -2.04
N GLU A 615 -37.82 29.63 -1.16
CA GLU A 615 -38.03 30.44 0.05
C GLU A 615 -38.02 31.94 -0.29
N LEU A 616 -38.93 32.71 0.32
CA LEU A 616 -38.90 34.17 0.24
C LEU A 616 -37.67 34.70 0.97
N LYS A 617 -36.83 35.48 0.28
CA LYS A 617 -35.67 36.16 0.88
C LYS A 617 -36.01 37.61 1.14
N SER A 618 -35.35 38.23 2.12
CA SER A 618 -35.48 39.66 2.39
C SER A 618 -34.48 40.45 1.54
N TRP A 619 -34.86 41.66 1.13
CA TRP A 619 -33.95 42.65 0.54
C TRP A 619 -32.86 43.14 1.50
N ARG A 620 -32.96 42.83 2.80
CA ARG A 620 -31.95 43.14 3.82
C ARG A 620 -30.74 42.21 3.71
N THR A 621 -30.00 42.35 2.63
CA THR A 621 -28.78 41.58 2.36
C THR A 621 -27.68 42.50 1.81
N THR A 622 -26.44 42.04 1.87
CA THR A 622 -25.31 42.74 1.23
C THR A 622 -25.24 42.34 -0.24
N ASP A 623 -24.64 43.17 -1.11
CA ASP A 623 -24.40 42.83 -2.53
C ASP A 623 -23.81 41.41 -2.68
N ASN A 624 -22.77 41.08 -1.89
CA ASN A 624 -22.10 39.78 -1.95
C ASN A 624 -23.02 38.63 -1.51
N GLY A 625 -23.88 38.88 -0.51
CA GLY A 625 -24.88 37.92 -0.07
C GLY A 625 -25.92 37.67 -1.15
N LEU A 626 -26.35 38.73 -1.84
CA LEU A 626 -27.30 38.65 -2.95
C LEU A 626 -26.73 37.93 -4.17
N GLU A 627 -25.45 38.15 -4.51
CA GLU A 627 -24.73 37.39 -5.55
C GLU A 627 -24.80 35.88 -5.29
N GLY A 628 -24.52 35.44 -4.07
CA GLY A 628 -24.57 34.01 -3.70
C GLY A 628 -25.98 33.43 -3.73
N ILE A 629 -26.99 34.20 -3.29
CA ILE A 629 -28.40 33.80 -3.39
C ILE A 629 -28.82 33.68 -4.87
N ALA A 630 -28.39 34.60 -5.73
CA ALA A 630 -28.72 34.59 -7.15
C ALA A 630 -28.11 33.38 -7.88
N GLU A 631 -26.86 32.99 -7.59
CA GLU A 631 -26.23 31.79 -8.15
C GLU A 631 -26.99 30.49 -7.77
N GLN A 632 -27.55 30.43 -6.56
CA GLN A 632 -28.41 29.31 -6.13
C GLN A 632 -29.76 29.27 -6.86
N HIS A 633 -30.21 30.38 -7.45
CA HIS A 633 -31.47 30.46 -8.20
C HIS A 633 -31.24 30.58 -9.72
N ASN A 634 -30.07 30.19 -10.24
CA ASN A 634 -29.82 30.17 -11.68
C ASN A 634 -30.84 29.27 -12.41
N ASP A 635 -31.34 29.80 -13.53
CA ASP A 635 -32.48 29.30 -14.32
C ASP A 635 -33.75 29.03 -13.51
N ASN A 636 -33.95 29.74 -12.39
CA ASN A 636 -35.14 29.64 -11.57
C ASN A 636 -35.63 31.04 -11.14
N CYS A 637 -36.68 31.11 -10.31
CA CYS A 637 -37.23 32.35 -9.80
C CYS A 637 -36.68 32.69 -8.40
N LEU A 638 -36.17 33.92 -8.24
CA LEU A 638 -35.76 34.48 -6.95
C LEU A 638 -36.86 35.40 -6.38
N LEU A 639 -37.25 35.20 -5.12
CA LEU A 639 -38.30 35.97 -4.46
C LEU A 639 -37.70 36.89 -3.39
N LEU A 640 -37.90 38.21 -3.52
CA LEU A 640 -37.35 39.24 -2.64
C LEU A 640 -38.44 40.10 -2.02
N ASP A 641 -38.68 39.96 -0.72
CA ASP A 641 -39.71 40.69 0.00
C ASP A 641 -39.15 41.96 0.68
N GLU A 642 -39.97 43.01 0.69
CA GLU A 642 -39.76 44.27 1.41
C GLU A 642 -38.51 45.07 1.02
N ILE A 643 -38.53 45.68 -0.17
CA ILE A 643 -37.42 46.49 -0.71
C ILE A 643 -37.00 47.66 0.19
N ASN A 644 -37.89 48.16 1.05
CA ASN A 644 -37.59 49.24 1.98
C ASN A 644 -36.52 48.86 3.03
N GLN A 645 -36.24 47.57 3.21
CA GLN A 645 -35.16 47.11 4.08
C GLN A 645 -33.77 47.17 3.42
N CYS A 646 -33.71 47.45 2.10
CA CYS A 646 -32.47 47.69 1.38
C CYS A 646 -32.05 49.15 1.47
N ASP A 647 -30.75 49.41 1.46
CA ASP A 647 -30.23 50.78 1.35
C ASP A 647 -30.63 51.38 -0.02
N PRO A 648 -31.31 52.54 -0.06
CA PRO A 648 -31.64 53.23 -1.32
C PRO A 648 -30.49 53.32 -2.31
N ASP A 649 -29.26 53.54 -1.82
CA ASP A 649 -28.08 53.73 -2.66
C ASP A 649 -27.63 52.46 -3.39
N VAL A 650 -28.08 51.27 -2.99
CA VAL A 650 -27.68 50.00 -3.63
C VAL A 650 -28.80 49.35 -4.43
N VAL A 651 -30.06 49.73 -4.21
CA VAL A 651 -31.24 49.10 -4.82
C VAL A 651 -31.16 49.04 -6.35
N ALA A 652 -30.85 50.16 -7.00
CA ALA A 652 -30.76 50.21 -8.46
C ALA A 652 -29.68 49.29 -9.02
N GLN A 653 -28.50 49.28 -8.39
CA GLN A 653 -27.37 48.46 -8.80
C GLN A 653 -27.65 46.96 -8.57
N ALA A 654 -28.25 46.62 -7.43
CA ALA A 654 -28.64 45.26 -7.11
C ALA A 654 -29.69 44.71 -8.09
N ALA A 655 -30.72 45.50 -8.40
CA ALA A 655 -31.75 45.14 -9.36
C ALA A 655 -31.17 44.92 -10.78
N TYR A 656 -30.26 45.80 -11.21
CA TYR A 656 -29.57 45.67 -12.49
C TYR A 656 -28.65 44.46 -12.54
N MET A 657 -27.88 44.21 -11.48
CA MET A 657 -27.01 43.04 -11.34
C MET A 657 -27.79 41.72 -11.43
N LEU A 658 -28.94 41.64 -10.74
CA LEU A 658 -29.81 40.47 -10.78
C LEU A 658 -30.31 40.16 -12.19
N ALA A 659 -30.82 41.17 -12.90
CA ALA A 659 -31.30 41.00 -14.28
C ALA A 659 -30.17 40.69 -15.29
N ASN A 660 -28.97 41.23 -15.08
CA ASN A 660 -27.85 40.99 -15.99
C ASN A 660 -27.21 39.62 -15.83
N GLY A 661 -27.33 38.99 -14.66
CA GLY A 661 -26.81 37.65 -14.48
C GLY A 661 -25.33 37.55 -14.11
N GLN A 662 -24.71 38.61 -13.59
CA GLN A 662 -23.28 38.60 -13.32
C GLN A 662 -22.91 39.41 -12.07
N GLY A 663 -22.12 38.80 -11.19
CA GLY A 663 -21.55 39.43 -9.99
C GLY A 663 -20.27 40.23 -10.28
N LYS A 664 -19.69 40.83 -9.23
CA LYS A 664 -18.46 41.63 -9.34
C LYS A 664 -17.22 40.74 -9.51
N SER A 665 -16.34 41.11 -10.44
CA SER A 665 -15.01 40.48 -10.57
C SER A 665 -14.11 40.83 -9.40
N ARG A 666 -13.35 39.85 -8.89
CA ARG A 666 -12.46 40.02 -7.74
C ARG A 666 -11.14 39.31 -7.97
N SER A 667 -10.05 39.88 -7.45
CA SER A 667 -8.76 39.19 -7.38
C SER A 667 -8.75 38.17 -6.23
N SER A 668 -8.05 37.06 -6.44
CA SER A 668 -7.74 36.07 -5.41
C SER A 668 -6.57 36.52 -4.54
N LYS A 669 -6.34 35.82 -3.41
CA LYS A 669 -5.20 36.07 -2.51
C LYS A 669 -3.84 35.90 -3.22
N THR A 670 -3.79 35.20 -4.33
CA THR A 670 -2.59 34.96 -5.15
C THR A 670 -2.47 35.91 -6.35
N GLY A 671 -3.36 36.91 -6.46
CA GLY A 671 -3.36 37.88 -7.56
C GLY A 671 -4.06 37.41 -8.84
N ALA A 672 -4.40 36.12 -8.96
CA ALA A 672 -5.21 35.61 -10.08
C ALA A 672 -6.67 36.06 -9.98
N SER A 673 -7.37 36.28 -11.09
CA SER A 673 -8.80 36.62 -11.06
C SER A 673 -9.62 35.43 -10.53
N ARG A 674 -10.51 35.65 -9.55
CA ARG A 674 -11.48 34.65 -9.10
C ARG A 674 -12.58 34.49 -10.16
N ARG A 675 -13.19 33.30 -10.20
CA ARG A 675 -14.42 33.07 -10.98
C ARG A 675 -15.45 34.14 -10.63
N VAL A 676 -16.01 34.77 -11.66
CA VAL A 676 -17.11 35.72 -11.52
C VAL A 676 -18.41 34.91 -11.39
N PRO A 677 -19.19 35.07 -10.30
CA PRO A 677 -20.48 34.42 -10.17
C PRO A 677 -21.40 34.83 -11.33
N THR A 678 -22.11 33.87 -11.91
CA THR A 678 -23.05 34.12 -13.02
C THR A 678 -24.34 33.36 -12.82
N TRP A 679 -25.45 33.97 -13.24
CA TRP A 679 -26.77 33.39 -13.19
C TRP A 679 -27.64 33.86 -14.35
N ASN A 680 -28.76 33.19 -14.62
CA ASN A 680 -29.80 33.67 -15.51
C ASN A 680 -31.14 33.40 -14.81
N LEU A 681 -31.78 34.41 -14.24
CA LEU A 681 -32.94 34.21 -13.37
C LEU A 681 -34.03 35.24 -13.63
N THR A 682 -35.25 34.88 -13.26
CA THR A 682 -36.34 35.84 -13.10
C THR A 682 -36.44 36.18 -11.62
N PHE A 683 -36.53 37.44 -11.24
CA PHE A 683 -36.79 37.79 -9.84
C PHE A 683 -38.12 38.50 -9.65
N LEU A 684 -38.81 38.17 -8.57
CA LEU A 684 -40.01 38.84 -8.11
C LEU A 684 -39.70 39.60 -6.84
N SER A 685 -40.14 40.84 -6.78
CA SER A 685 -39.86 41.73 -5.66
C SER A 685 -41.12 42.41 -5.16
N SER A 686 -41.18 42.76 -3.87
CA SER A 686 -42.27 43.54 -3.27
C SER A 686 -41.78 44.81 -2.56
N GLY A 687 -42.62 45.83 -2.49
CA GLY A 687 -42.32 47.07 -1.77
C GLY A 687 -43.52 48.00 -1.63
N GLU A 688 -43.37 49.06 -0.85
CA GLU A 688 -44.40 50.12 -0.77
C GLU A 688 -44.28 51.12 -1.91
N VAL A 689 -43.05 51.40 -2.34
CA VAL A 689 -42.69 52.32 -3.42
C VAL A 689 -42.09 51.56 -4.60
N SER A 690 -42.04 52.16 -5.78
CA SER A 690 -41.38 51.52 -6.93
C SER A 690 -39.85 51.41 -6.71
N ILE A 691 -39.17 50.58 -7.53
CA ILE A 691 -37.70 50.48 -7.49
C ILE A 691 -37.05 51.83 -7.82
N SER A 692 -37.59 52.56 -8.80
CA SER A 692 -37.10 53.89 -9.18
C SER A 692 -37.25 54.87 -8.02
N ASP A 693 -38.44 54.93 -7.40
CA ASP A 693 -38.69 55.81 -6.25
C ASP A 693 -37.80 55.46 -5.06
N ARG A 694 -37.56 54.16 -4.82
CA ARG A 694 -36.68 53.73 -3.73
C ARG A 694 -35.23 54.12 -4.02
N ALA A 695 -34.75 53.95 -5.24
CA ALA A 695 -33.39 54.33 -5.62
C ALA A 695 -33.18 55.86 -5.55
N ASP A 696 -34.19 56.64 -5.90
CA ASP A 696 -34.13 58.12 -5.86
C ASP A 696 -34.11 58.70 -4.44
N GLN A 697 -34.45 57.90 -3.43
CA GLN A 697 -34.23 58.26 -2.02
C GLN A 697 -32.75 58.18 -1.61
N GLY A 698 -31.88 57.61 -2.45
CA GLY A 698 -30.44 57.53 -2.25
C GLY A 698 -29.69 58.82 -2.59
N TYR A 699 -28.48 58.97 -2.05
CA TYR A 699 -27.62 60.13 -2.28
C TYR A 699 -26.64 59.95 -3.45
N ARG A 700 -26.26 58.72 -3.77
CA ARG A 700 -25.15 58.37 -4.68
C ARG A 700 -25.60 57.79 -6.00
N ASN A 701 -26.61 56.94 -6.00
CA ASN A 701 -27.01 56.16 -7.17
C ASN A 701 -28.50 56.34 -7.48
N LYS A 702 -28.83 57.42 -8.19
CA LYS A 702 -30.19 57.70 -8.63
C LYS A 702 -30.66 56.73 -9.72
N ALA A 703 -31.98 56.60 -9.88
CA ALA A 703 -32.55 55.82 -10.97
C ALA A 703 -32.12 56.41 -12.32
N MET A 704 -31.58 55.56 -13.20
CA MET A 704 -31.29 55.90 -14.59
C MET A 704 -32.35 55.24 -15.48
N ALA A 705 -32.71 55.86 -16.61
CA ALA A 705 -33.73 55.34 -17.53
C ALA A 705 -33.48 53.89 -18.00
N GLY A 706 -32.22 53.42 -18.02
CA GLY A 706 -31.86 52.04 -18.35
C GLY A 706 -32.22 50.99 -17.28
N HIS A 707 -32.49 51.40 -16.03
CA HIS A 707 -32.89 50.49 -14.95
C HIS A 707 -34.35 50.06 -15.08
N GLU A 708 -35.23 50.92 -15.60
CA GLU A 708 -36.65 50.62 -15.83
C GLU A 708 -36.88 49.63 -16.98
N VAL A 709 -35.88 49.44 -17.85
CA VAL A 709 -35.97 48.52 -19.00
C VAL A 709 -35.83 47.05 -18.58
N ARG A 710 -35.22 46.77 -17.42
CA ARG A 710 -34.94 45.39 -16.97
C ARG A 710 -35.80 44.92 -15.80
N VAL A 711 -36.47 45.85 -15.11
CA VAL A 711 -37.36 45.54 -14.00
C VAL A 711 -38.69 46.24 -14.18
N VAL A 712 -39.74 45.44 -14.38
CA VAL A 712 -41.09 45.95 -14.58
C VAL A 712 -41.72 46.23 -13.23
N SER A 713 -41.97 47.51 -12.92
CA SER A 713 -42.71 47.89 -11.71
C SER A 713 -44.21 47.87 -12.01
N ILE A 714 -44.96 47.06 -11.26
CA ILE A 714 -46.41 46.89 -11.41
C ILE A 714 -47.08 47.32 -10.11
N LEU A 715 -48.07 48.20 -10.22
CA LEU A 715 -48.91 48.56 -9.08
C LEU A 715 -49.72 47.34 -8.64
N ALA A 716 -49.61 47.00 -7.35
CA ALA A 716 -50.31 45.88 -6.71
C ALA A 716 -51.79 46.21 -6.45
N ASP A 717 -52.52 46.58 -7.50
CA ASP A 717 -53.95 46.85 -7.53
C ASP A 717 -54.58 46.14 -8.73
N GLY A 718 -55.57 45.29 -8.48
CA GLY A 718 -56.35 44.59 -9.50
C GLY A 718 -57.29 45.49 -10.33
N GLY A 719 -57.14 46.82 -10.24
CA GLY A 719 -57.90 47.83 -10.96
C GLY A 719 -59.13 48.36 -10.21
N ALA A 720 -59.22 48.13 -8.90
CA ALA A 720 -60.41 48.44 -8.10
C ALA A 720 -60.09 49.07 -6.72
N GLY A 721 -58.83 49.39 -6.41
CA GLY A 721 -58.44 50.03 -5.16
C GLY A 721 -58.45 49.11 -3.92
N HIS A 722 -58.60 47.80 -4.12
CA HIS A 722 -58.68 46.78 -3.04
C HIS A 722 -57.45 45.85 -3.00
N GLY A 723 -56.31 46.32 -3.51
CA GLY A 723 -55.11 45.50 -3.62
C GLY A 723 -55.25 44.38 -4.66
N ILE A 724 -54.58 43.26 -4.43
CA ILE A 724 -54.54 42.11 -5.36
C ILE A 724 -55.86 41.30 -5.35
N SER A 725 -56.73 41.50 -4.36
CA SER A 725 -58.07 40.90 -4.32
C SER A 725 -59.09 41.70 -5.15
N ARG A 726 -59.86 41.01 -6.01
CA ARG A 726 -61.02 41.59 -6.70
C ARG A 726 -62.27 41.60 -5.81
N PRO A 727 -63.19 42.58 -5.98
CA PRO A 727 -64.39 42.72 -5.15
C PRO A 727 -65.37 41.53 -5.21
N TYR A 728 -65.40 40.73 -6.29
CA TYR A 728 -66.29 39.56 -6.39
C TYR A 728 -65.91 38.39 -5.45
N LEU A 729 -64.67 38.33 -4.96
CA LEU A 729 -64.23 37.33 -3.98
C LEU A 729 -64.48 37.76 -2.53
N MET A 730 -64.66 39.05 -2.25
CA MET A 730 -64.87 39.55 -0.88
C MET A 730 -66.23 39.15 -0.27
N ALA A 731 -67.23 38.78 -1.08
CA ALA A 731 -68.55 38.39 -0.58
C ALA A 731 -68.59 37.00 0.10
N CYS A 732 -67.50 36.21 0.02
CA CYS A 732 -67.44 34.85 0.58
C CYS A 732 -66.22 34.59 1.48
N LEU A 733 -65.47 35.61 1.89
CA LEU A 733 -64.20 35.42 2.60
C LEU A 733 -64.22 36.03 4.00
N PRO A 734 -63.74 35.32 5.04
CA PRO A 734 -63.69 35.84 6.41
C PRO A 734 -62.69 37.01 6.53
N GLU A 735 -62.93 37.91 7.49
CA GLU A 735 -62.20 39.19 7.71
C GLU A 735 -60.66 39.09 7.83
N ASN A 736 -60.08 37.88 7.88
CA ASN A 736 -58.65 37.60 8.00
C ASN A 736 -58.06 36.82 6.80
N PHE A 737 -58.66 36.96 5.61
CA PHE A 737 -58.28 36.20 4.41
C PHE A 737 -56.78 36.24 4.03
N PRO A 738 -56.05 37.37 4.06
CA PRO A 738 -54.61 37.39 3.75
C PRO A 738 -53.79 36.51 4.70
N THR A 739 -54.16 36.50 5.98
CA THR A 739 -53.48 35.76 7.06
C THR A 739 -53.82 34.26 7.01
N TYR A 740 -55.07 33.93 6.69
CA TYR A 740 -55.53 32.54 6.50
C TYR A 740 -54.91 31.94 5.23
N TRP A 741 -54.91 32.68 4.12
CA TRP A 741 -54.32 32.22 2.86
C TRP A 741 -52.80 32.05 2.96
N CYS A 742 -52.09 32.92 3.67
CA CYS A 742 -50.66 32.75 3.95
C CYS A 742 -50.37 31.47 4.75
N LYS A 743 -51.25 31.07 5.69
CA LYS A 743 -51.14 29.77 6.39
C LYS A 743 -51.45 28.59 5.47
N THR A 744 -52.44 28.70 4.59
CA THR A 744 -52.81 27.65 3.63
C THR A 744 -51.68 27.43 2.61
N VAL A 745 -51.14 28.50 1.99
CA VAL A 745 -50.00 28.41 1.03
C VAL A 745 -48.75 27.79 1.67
N LYS A 746 -48.45 28.11 2.94
CA LYS A 746 -47.34 27.46 3.68
C LYS A 746 -47.56 25.96 3.93
N ASN A 747 -48.81 25.50 3.91
CA ASN A 747 -49.18 24.14 4.32
C ASN A 747 -49.63 23.21 3.19
N THR A 748 -50.05 23.70 2.02
CA THR A 748 -50.84 22.90 1.05
C THR A 748 -50.24 22.67 -0.35
N GLY A 749 -49.06 23.17 -0.72
CA GLY A 749 -48.44 22.63 -1.94
C GLY A 749 -47.19 23.34 -2.46
N VAL A 750 -46.18 22.55 -2.87
CA VAL A 750 -45.06 22.94 -3.74
C VAL A 750 -45.07 22.04 -4.96
N LEU A 751 -45.19 22.62 -6.15
CA LEU A 751 -45.13 21.90 -7.42
C LEU A 751 -43.70 21.72 -7.91
N ARG A 752 -43.43 20.59 -8.57
CA ARG A 752 -42.19 20.32 -9.31
C ARG A 752 -42.46 20.60 -10.79
N TYR A 753 -41.52 21.25 -11.48
CA TYR A 753 -41.57 21.34 -12.94
C TYR A 753 -41.46 19.92 -13.52
N GLU A 754 -42.49 19.47 -14.23
CA GLU A 754 -42.37 18.36 -15.18
C GLU A 754 -42.02 19.00 -16.54
N LEU A 755 -40.73 19.06 -16.86
CA LEU A 755 -40.20 19.51 -18.14
C LEU A 755 -39.79 18.33 -19.01
#